data_AF-A0A7S4A623-F1
#
_entry.id   AF-A0A7S4A623-F1
#
_cell.length_a   1.000
_cell.length_b   1.000
_cell.length_c   1.000
_cell.angle_alpha   90.00
_cell.angle_beta   90.00
_cell.angle_gamma   90.00
#
_symmetry.space_group_name_H-M   'P 1'
#
loop_
_entity.id
_entity.type
_entity.pdbx_description
1 polymer ?
#
loop_
_entity_poly.entity_id
_entity_poly.type
_entity_poly.pdbx_seq_one_letter_code
_entity_poly.pdbx_strand_id
1 'polypeptide(L)'
;MAALLARGARVLTRPHRALQLPIRQLSDSGGWPRIDAASVVDDATAAAFRRDGAVKLEGLASPRWVEALRAAAEKNLADPGPLCDEHAQAAGTGGRFHDDQFLWTRHDTFREWVQESGVAAVAARAMGSETAHIFYDQLFVKEPGTVAPTPWHNDTSYWHLRGDMICSVWVALDDVPAERGLGYVRGSHRSKLVHRVTNFSGDDHSDRNTYDGAAELPPVPEVTDDDEVLRWDMAPGDALLFNSYALHGAPGNPSTTSARRRGYATRWCGDDVRYEERPGTMNAGWVAAGFDNGLVNGAPIACALHPDCARPRKHAQAPRSRKFSTAARSFSTATWCADRQAKAAVDIEAAGKTLGLEFYEFSFVDVFGAQRSKLVPASRVTEMATDGAGFAGFAAWLDQDPSSGDVLAMPDASTLTQLPWNPRVGYLACDLVWQGDYLDHAPRNALRAMLRKLGDRGLTMKTGVECEFFLLDPATGAVADALDASSKPCYDAMSLMRRFDIISEVMTAMEALGWGPYQADHEDANGQFEINWDFDDALVTADRHVLFKYLVKSVAQRHGLRATFMPKPFQATTGSGCHAHVSLHDETGKNVCADSSGTLGLSTTARHFVAGVLDEASALCALTNPTVNSYKRLNASGTNSGSTWSPAAATWSGNNRSALVRVPDQKRFEVRLADSAANPYLLPAALAAAGLEGLEAGAEPPAPAVGNLYEDAPATAKCLPRHLSTALAALNLSEGLRRQLGDGFVDSYVKLRKAHLAEFSRQVSPWEREQYLDA
;
A
#
# COMPACT_ATOMS: atom_id res chain seq x y z
N MET A 1 68.73 35.77 -5.49
CA MET A 1 67.77 35.01 -6.32
C MET A 1 67.71 33.56 -5.83
N ALA A 2 67.32 33.39 -4.58
CA ALA A 2 67.10 32.12 -3.91
C ALA A 2 65.97 32.33 -2.91
N ALA A 3 65.14 31.29 -2.73
CA ALA A 3 63.98 31.18 -1.84
C ALA A 3 62.69 31.88 -2.31
N LEU A 4 61.84 31.12 -3.01
CA LEU A 4 60.39 31.05 -2.77
C LEU A 4 59.78 29.95 -3.66
N LEU A 5 60.13 28.70 -3.34
CA LEU A 5 59.29 27.54 -3.59
C LEU A 5 58.35 27.37 -2.37
N ALA A 6 57.17 26.84 -2.62
CA ALA A 6 56.06 26.58 -1.69
C ALA A 6 55.07 27.73 -1.45
N ARG A 7 54.08 27.85 -2.34
CA ARG A 7 52.72 28.23 -1.96
C ARG A 7 51.79 27.12 -2.44
N GLY A 8 51.54 26.17 -1.54
CA GLY A 8 50.48 25.18 -1.71
C GLY A 8 49.11 25.89 -1.74
N ALA A 9 48.16 25.24 -2.40
CA ALA A 9 46.76 25.61 -2.45
C ALA A 9 46.30 26.19 -1.11
N ARG A 10 45.77 27.42 -1.12
CA ARG A 10 45.21 28.04 0.09
C ARG A 10 43.91 27.33 0.43
N VAL A 11 44.00 26.25 1.20
CA VAL A 11 42.90 25.77 2.02
C VAL A 11 42.58 26.88 3.01
N LEU A 12 41.43 27.54 2.84
CA LEU A 12 40.93 28.50 3.84
C LEU A 12 40.41 27.73 5.06
N THR A 13 41.30 27.20 5.89
CA THR A 13 40.96 26.82 7.27
C THR A 13 40.84 28.10 8.10
N ARG A 14 39.70 28.79 8.03
CA ARG A 14 39.32 29.74 9.08
C ARG A 14 38.16 29.15 9.86
N PRO A 15 38.36 28.75 11.13
CA PRO A 15 37.26 28.37 11.98
C PRO A 15 36.48 29.65 12.31
N HIS A 16 35.28 29.81 11.78
CA HIS A 16 34.30 30.67 12.43
C HIS A 16 33.92 29.98 13.74
N ARG A 17 34.71 30.20 14.81
CA ARG A 17 34.26 30.00 16.19
C ARG A 17 33.25 31.09 16.53
N ALA A 18 32.07 31.02 15.90
CA ALA A 18 30.87 31.41 16.62
C ALA A 18 30.64 30.28 17.63
N LEU A 19 30.36 30.62 18.90
CA LEU A 19 29.89 29.64 19.87
C LEU A 19 28.57 29.04 19.34
N GLN A 20 28.66 27.97 18.55
CA GLN A 20 27.50 27.17 18.18
C GLN A 20 27.07 26.45 19.45
N LEU A 21 25.91 26.85 19.97
CA LEU A 21 25.20 26.07 20.97
C LEU A 21 25.02 24.65 20.38
N PRO A 22 25.22 23.58 21.17
CA PRO A 22 25.05 22.22 20.68
C PRO A 22 23.67 22.08 20.02
N ILE A 23 23.62 21.46 18.82
CA ILE A 23 22.36 21.21 18.09
C ILE A 23 21.36 20.64 19.07
N ARG A 24 20.23 21.34 19.24
CA ARG A 24 19.24 20.94 20.21
C ARG A 24 18.49 19.76 19.62
N GLN A 25 18.77 18.56 20.12
CA GLN A 25 17.95 17.39 19.81
C GLN A 25 16.68 17.47 20.65
N LEU A 26 15.52 17.38 20.01
CA LEU A 26 14.26 17.28 20.72
C LEU A 26 14.18 15.87 21.31
N SER A 27 14.16 15.76 22.65
CA SER A 27 14.05 14.47 23.34
C SER A 27 12.58 14.16 23.60
N ASP A 28 12.03 13.18 22.89
CA ASP A 28 10.82 12.49 23.32
C ASP A 28 11.22 11.08 23.77
N SER A 29 10.79 10.69 24.97
CA SER A 29 11.11 9.43 25.62
C SER A 29 10.78 8.23 24.73
N GLY A 30 11.81 7.63 24.11
CA GLY A 30 11.74 6.38 23.35
C GLY A 30 11.92 6.47 21.83
N GLY A 31 11.86 7.68 21.23
CA GLY A 31 11.96 7.88 19.78
C GLY A 31 13.38 8.08 19.23
N TRP A 32 13.52 8.23 17.91
CA TRP A 32 14.78 8.68 17.29
C TRP A 32 15.09 10.13 17.67
N PRO A 33 16.36 10.51 17.85
CA PRO A 33 16.71 11.91 18.11
C PRO A 33 16.29 12.80 16.93
N ARG A 34 15.50 13.84 17.19
CA ARG A 34 15.00 14.74 16.15
C ARG A 34 15.78 16.05 16.13
N ILE A 35 16.16 16.48 14.93
CA ILE A 35 16.89 17.71 14.65
C ILE A 35 15.93 18.90 14.74
N ASP A 36 16.22 19.85 15.63
CA ASP A 36 15.58 21.16 15.62
C ASP A 36 16.22 22.02 14.51
N ALA A 37 15.55 22.10 13.36
CA ALA A 37 16.05 22.81 12.19
C ALA A 37 16.37 24.30 12.47
N ALA A 38 15.66 24.95 13.39
CA ALA A 38 15.92 26.34 13.76
C ALA A 38 17.22 26.51 14.55
N SER A 39 17.67 25.45 15.23
CA SER A 39 18.97 25.41 15.93
C SER A 39 20.16 25.13 14.99
N VAL A 40 19.89 24.65 13.78
CA VAL A 40 20.91 24.25 12.79
C VAL A 40 21.09 25.28 11.70
N VAL A 41 19.99 25.78 11.12
CA VAL A 41 20.02 26.75 10.02
C VAL A 41 19.52 28.09 10.54
N ASP A 42 20.38 28.85 11.19
CA ASP A 42 20.09 30.25 11.53
C ASP A 42 20.22 31.17 10.30
N ASP A 43 19.91 32.46 10.47
CA ASP A 43 19.94 33.43 9.37
C ASP A 43 21.34 33.57 8.75
N ALA A 44 22.39 33.38 9.55
CA ALA A 44 23.77 33.45 9.10
C ALA A 44 24.14 32.22 8.23
N THR A 45 23.75 31.02 8.66
CA THR A 45 23.92 29.77 7.91
C THR A 45 23.12 29.80 6.61
N ALA A 46 21.86 30.25 6.66
CA ALA A 46 21.02 30.41 5.46
C ALA A 46 21.61 31.44 4.48
N ALA A 47 22.17 32.55 4.99
CA ALA A 47 22.85 33.54 4.17
C ALA A 47 24.15 33.01 3.55
N ALA A 48 24.94 32.23 4.29
CA ALA A 48 26.13 31.57 3.79
C ALA A 48 25.78 30.54 2.70
N PHE A 49 24.75 29.72 2.91
CA PHE A 49 24.24 28.77 1.92
C PHE A 49 23.84 29.46 0.62
N ARG A 50 23.01 30.52 0.70
CA ARG A 50 22.64 31.33 -0.47
C ARG A 50 23.84 31.99 -1.14
N ARG A 51 24.82 32.46 -0.36
CA ARG A 51 25.98 33.18 -0.88
C ARG A 51 26.97 32.26 -1.59
N ASP A 52 27.30 31.15 -0.94
CA ASP A 52 28.45 30.31 -1.25
C ASP A 52 28.06 29.03 -2.00
N GLY A 53 26.79 28.61 -1.93
CA GLY A 53 26.26 27.43 -2.60
C GLY A 53 26.40 26.13 -1.81
N ALA A 54 27.26 26.10 -0.80
CA ALA A 54 27.43 24.98 0.12
C ALA A 54 27.86 25.46 1.52
N VAL A 55 27.40 24.77 2.56
CA VAL A 55 27.78 25.01 3.96
C VAL A 55 27.94 23.69 4.73
N LYS A 56 28.81 23.70 5.73
CA LYS A 56 28.95 22.61 6.71
C LYS A 56 27.98 22.80 7.87
N LEU A 57 27.32 21.73 8.28
CA LEU A 57 26.48 21.62 9.48
C LEU A 57 27.15 20.62 10.43
N GLU A 58 27.73 21.10 11.53
CA GLU A 58 28.47 20.26 12.48
C GLU A 58 27.52 19.42 13.34
N GLY A 59 27.74 18.10 13.41
CA GLY A 59 26.97 17.18 14.26
C GLY A 59 25.48 17.07 13.93
N LEU A 60 25.08 17.29 12.68
CA LEU A 60 23.69 17.21 12.24
C LEU A 60 23.04 15.86 12.63
N ALA A 61 23.71 14.76 12.32
CA ALA A 61 23.26 13.43 12.71
C ALA A 61 23.84 13.05 14.07
N SER A 62 22.98 12.66 15.00
CA SER A 62 23.41 12.12 16.30
C SER A 62 24.32 10.89 16.12
N PRO A 63 25.20 10.55 17.08
CA PRO A 63 25.96 9.30 17.05
C PRO A 63 25.05 8.07 16.88
N ARG A 64 23.85 8.09 17.48
CA ARG A 64 22.84 7.03 17.30
C ARG A 64 22.36 6.92 15.86
N TRP A 65 22.14 8.04 15.17
CA TRP A 65 21.79 8.06 13.75
C TRP A 65 22.94 7.58 12.87
N VAL A 66 24.16 8.01 13.14
CA VAL A 66 25.35 7.58 12.41
C VAL A 66 25.51 6.07 12.46
N GLU A 67 25.44 5.46 13.63
CA GLU A 67 25.56 3.99 13.76
C GLU A 67 24.42 3.24 13.06
N ALA A 68 23.20 3.77 13.13
CA ALA A 68 22.06 3.17 12.44
C ALA A 68 22.23 3.23 10.91
N LEU A 69 22.63 4.38 10.37
CA LEU A 69 22.88 4.57 8.94
C LEU A 69 24.07 3.74 8.45
N ARG A 70 25.12 3.58 9.27
CA ARG A 70 26.24 2.66 9.00
C ARG A 70 25.76 1.21 8.88
N ALA A 71 24.96 0.75 9.84
CA ALA A 71 24.41 -0.60 9.80
C ALA A 71 23.48 -0.82 8.59
N ALA A 72 22.68 0.19 8.23
CA ALA A 72 21.85 0.16 7.03
C ALA A 72 22.68 0.14 5.74
N ALA A 73 23.80 0.88 5.70
CA ALA A 73 24.76 0.83 4.60
C ALA A 73 25.39 -0.56 4.42
N GLU A 74 25.74 -1.27 5.51
CA GLU A 74 26.23 -2.64 5.40
C GLU A 74 25.18 -3.61 4.84
N LYS A 75 23.91 -3.44 5.23
CA LYS A 75 22.81 -4.24 4.67
C LYS A 75 22.66 -3.99 3.16
N ASN A 76 22.74 -2.73 2.74
CA ASN A 76 22.66 -2.37 1.34
C ASN A 76 23.86 -2.88 0.52
N LEU A 77 25.07 -2.83 1.07
CA LEU A 77 26.26 -3.41 0.43
C LEU A 77 26.16 -4.93 0.23
N ALA A 78 25.42 -5.62 1.09
CA ALA A 78 25.17 -7.06 1.01
C ALA A 78 24.00 -7.41 0.08
N ASP A 79 23.00 -6.55 0.00
CA ASP A 79 21.80 -6.70 -0.82
C ASP A 79 21.48 -5.39 -1.57
N PRO A 80 22.18 -5.13 -2.69
CA PRO A 80 22.09 -3.88 -3.42
C PRO A 80 20.77 -3.75 -4.18
N GLY A 81 20.31 -2.51 -4.33
CA GLY A 81 19.11 -2.19 -5.07
C GLY A 81 19.24 -2.26 -6.59
N PRO A 82 18.11 -2.12 -7.30
CA PRO A 82 18.06 -2.18 -8.76
C PRO A 82 18.72 -0.97 -9.45
N LEU A 83 19.04 0.09 -8.71
CA LEU A 83 19.73 1.30 -9.19
C LEU A 83 21.16 1.39 -8.64
N CYS A 84 21.72 0.27 -8.16
CA CYS A 84 23.09 0.19 -7.71
C CYS A 84 24.07 0.22 -8.89
N ASP A 85 25.19 0.94 -8.73
CA ASP A 85 26.33 0.92 -9.65
C ASP A 85 27.67 0.74 -8.88
N GLU A 86 28.66 0.17 -9.56
CA GLU A 86 30.00 -0.12 -9.05
C GLU A 86 31.06 0.59 -9.91
N HIS A 87 31.16 1.91 -9.74
CA HIS A 87 31.94 2.82 -10.60
C HIS A 87 33.41 2.46 -10.74
N ALA A 88 34.04 1.94 -9.68
CA ALA A 88 35.47 1.60 -9.73
C ALA A 88 35.73 0.45 -10.71
N GLN A 89 34.84 -0.55 -10.73
CA GLN A 89 34.88 -1.68 -11.65
C GLN A 89 34.56 -1.22 -13.07
N ALA A 90 33.54 -0.38 -13.24
CA ALA A 90 33.15 0.17 -14.54
C ALA A 90 34.29 0.97 -15.19
N ALA A 91 34.98 1.82 -14.42
CA ALA A 91 36.11 2.62 -14.88
C ALA A 91 37.43 1.84 -15.05
N GLY A 92 37.43 0.51 -14.81
CA GLY A 92 38.63 -0.32 -14.89
C GLY A 92 39.74 0.06 -13.88
N THR A 93 39.35 0.64 -12.75
CA THR A 93 40.28 1.12 -11.71
C THR A 93 40.34 0.19 -10.51
N GLY A 94 41.39 0.30 -9.69
CA GLY A 94 41.50 -0.45 -8.43
C GLY A 94 40.54 0.06 -7.34
N GLY A 95 40.09 -0.84 -6.46
CA GLY A 95 39.22 -0.57 -5.31
C GLY A 95 37.74 -0.91 -5.56
N ARG A 96 36.84 -0.38 -4.72
CA ARG A 96 35.38 -0.56 -4.83
C ARG A 96 34.69 0.78 -4.54
N PHE A 97 33.92 1.26 -5.51
CA PHE A 97 33.07 2.44 -5.37
C PHE A 97 31.63 2.04 -5.64
N HIS A 98 30.91 1.76 -4.56
CA HIS A 98 29.51 1.39 -4.58
C HIS A 98 28.64 2.63 -4.41
N ASP A 99 27.62 2.77 -5.25
CA ASP A 99 26.49 3.65 -4.99
C ASP A 99 25.15 2.94 -5.23
N ASP A 100 24.11 3.43 -4.57
CA ASP A 100 22.74 2.94 -4.75
C ASP A 100 21.75 4.06 -4.42
N GLN A 101 20.54 4.00 -4.97
CA GLN A 101 19.52 5.04 -4.92
C GLN A 101 18.19 4.53 -4.36
N PHE A 102 17.33 5.47 -3.93
CA PHE A 102 16.00 5.19 -3.36
C PHE A 102 16.03 4.23 -2.16
N LEU A 103 17.09 4.30 -1.34
CA LEU A 103 17.23 3.47 -0.16
C LEU A 103 16.11 3.75 0.84
N TRP A 104 15.63 5.00 0.96
CA TRP A 104 14.55 5.39 1.86
C TRP A 104 13.22 4.66 1.58
N THR A 105 13.01 4.19 0.35
CA THR A 105 11.82 3.40 0.02
C THR A 105 11.96 1.94 0.46
N ARG A 106 13.18 1.41 0.51
CA ARG A 106 13.48 -0.02 0.69
C ARG A 106 14.03 -0.39 2.07
N HIS A 107 14.56 0.57 2.81
CA HIS A 107 15.21 0.34 4.10
C HIS A 107 14.63 1.27 5.17
N ASP A 108 14.10 0.67 6.24
CA ASP A 108 13.41 1.40 7.31
C ASP A 108 14.26 2.51 7.92
N THR A 109 15.54 2.26 8.19
CA THR A 109 16.43 3.26 8.80
C THR A 109 16.64 4.50 7.90
N PHE A 110 16.78 4.30 6.59
CA PHE A 110 16.89 5.42 5.65
C PHE A 110 15.55 6.16 5.53
N ARG A 111 14.42 5.43 5.59
CA ARG A 111 13.07 6.00 5.63
C ARG A 111 12.85 6.89 6.85
N GLU A 112 13.16 6.38 8.04
CA GLU A 112 13.03 7.10 9.30
C GLU A 112 13.96 8.32 9.35
N TRP A 113 15.17 8.22 8.78
CA TRP A 113 16.02 9.40 8.63
C TRP A 113 15.34 10.46 7.76
N VAL A 114 14.80 10.09 6.61
CA VAL A 114 14.15 11.01 5.67
C VAL A 114 12.90 11.64 6.28
N GLN A 115 12.06 10.86 6.96
CA GLN A 115 10.73 11.29 7.40
C GLN A 115 10.70 11.87 8.82
N GLU A 116 11.53 11.34 9.74
CA GLU A 116 11.38 11.60 11.18
C GLU A 116 12.57 12.35 11.80
N SER A 117 13.77 12.30 11.18
CA SER A 117 14.96 12.94 11.77
C SER A 117 14.87 14.47 11.86
N GLY A 118 14.02 15.11 11.07
CA GLY A 118 13.98 16.57 10.92
C GLY A 118 14.94 17.13 9.86
N VAL A 119 15.69 16.28 9.14
CA VAL A 119 16.58 16.71 8.04
C VAL A 119 15.84 17.44 6.91
N ALA A 120 14.59 17.06 6.64
CA ALA A 120 13.76 17.73 5.64
C ALA A 120 13.40 19.16 6.06
N ALA A 121 13.16 19.40 7.36
CA ALA A 121 12.92 20.74 7.89
C ALA A 121 14.18 21.62 7.81
N VAL A 122 15.37 21.02 7.95
CA VAL A 122 16.66 21.68 7.70
C VAL A 122 16.77 22.11 6.24
N ALA A 123 16.43 21.22 5.30
CA ALA A 123 16.42 21.51 3.86
C ALA A 123 15.41 22.62 3.50
N ALA A 124 14.16 22.51 3.95
CA ALA A 124 13.11 23.53 3.73
C ALA A 124 13.57 24.91 4.21
N ARG A 125 14.11 24.98 5.43
CA ARG A 125 14.58 26.23 6.03
C ARG A 125 15.76 26.85 5.27
N ALA A 126 16.69 26.03 4.78
CA ALA A 126 17.80 26.52 3.98
C ALA A 126 17.36 27.10 2.64
N MET A 127 16.38 26.47 1.98
CA MET A 127 15.81 26.94 0.73
C MET A 127 14.86 28.13 0.90
N GLY A 128 14.39 28.38 2.13
CA GLY A 128 13.32 29.36 2.40
C GLY A 128 11.95 28.87 1.91
N SER A 129 11.75 27.55 1.90
CA SER A 129 10.53 26.88 1.46
C SER A 129 9.66 26.44 2.64
N GLU A 130 8.35 26.37 2.43
CA GLU A 130 7.38 25.83 3.39
C GLU A 130 7.30 24.29 3.36
N THR A 131 7.83 23.66 2.32
CA THR A 131 7.85 22.21 2.12
C THR A 131 9.27 21.73 1.80
N ALA A 132 9.53 20.44 2.02
CA ALA A 132 10.68 19.78 1.42
C ALA A 132 10.29 18.35 1.05
N HIS A 133 10.16 18.13 -0.23
CA HIS A 133 9.85 16.84 -0.81
C HIS A 133 11.13 16.06 -1.07
N ILE A 134 11.20 14.82 -0.56
CA ILE A 134 12.35 13.94 -0.86
C ILE A 134 12.31 13.60 -2.35
N PHE A 135 13.31 14.03 -3.10
CA PHE A 135 13.43 13.67 -4.51
C PHE A 135 13.98 12.24 -4.63
N TYR A 136 15.15 11.98 -4.04
CA TYR A 136 15.66 10.64 -3.77
C TYR A 136 16.78 10.74 -2.74
N ASP A 137 17.21 9.59 -2.24
CA ASP A 137 18.41 9.45 -1.45
C ASP A 137 19.43 8.55 -2.16
N GLN A 138 20.69 8.69 -1.79
CA GLN A 138 21.79 7.95 -2.39
C GLN A 138 22.86 7.63 -1.34
N LEU A 139 23.33 6.39 -1.36
CA LEU A 139 24.45 5.94 -0.55
C LEU A 139 25.70 5.92 -1.43
N PHE A 140 26.82 6.40 -0.89
CA PHE A 140 28.13 6.32 -1.54
C PHE A 140 29.10 5.62 -0.60
N VAL A 141 29.72 4.55 -1.06
CA VAL A 141 30.75 3.81 -0.31
C VAL A 141 32.00 3.68 -1.16
N LYS A 142 33.07 4.35 -0.73
CA LYS A 142 34.42 4.19 -1.33
C LYS A 142 35.29 3.39 -0.39
N GLU A 143 35.59 2.16 -0.76
CA GLU A 143 36.52 1.32 -0.01
C GLU A 143 37.95 1.85 -0.11
N PRO A 144 38.83 1.51 0.84
CA PRO A 144 40.26 1.84 0.75
C PRO A 144 40.87 1.30 -0.54
N GLY A 145 41.73 2.10 -1.19
CA GLY A 145 42.37 1.77 -2.47
C GLY A 145 41.57 2.17 -3.71
N THR A 146 40.37 2.74 -3.56
CA THR A 146 39.53 3.20 -4.67
C THR A 146 40.08 4.47 -5.30
N VAL A 147 40.64 4.41 -6.49
CA VAL A 147 41.22 5.61 -7.15
C VAL A 147 40.19 6.44 -7.92
N ALA A 148 39.06 5.83 -8.31
CA ALA A 148 38.00 6.49 -9.07
C ALA A 148 37.45 7.74 -8.34
N PRO A 149 37.56 8.95 -8.96
CA PRO A 149 36.94 10.14 -8.42
C PRO A 149 35.43 10.12 -8.68
N THR A 150 34.70 10.96 -7.94
CA THR A 150 33.42 11.47 -8.41
C THR A 150 33.75 12.73 -9.22
N PRO A 151 33.55 12.74 -10.54
CA PRO A 151 33.95 13.87 -11.38
C PRO A 151 33.21 15.15 -10.98
N TRP A 152 33.75 16.29 -11.39
CA TRP A 152 33.07 17.56 -11.19
C TRP A 152 31.76 17.58 -11.99
N HIS A 153 30.67 17.96 -11.34
CA HIS A 153 29.35 18.08 -11.95
C HIS A 153 28.45 18.98 -11.11
N ASN A 154 27.27 19.30 -11.64
CA ASN A 154 26.15 19.72 -10.80
C ASN A 154 24.99 18.74 -10.99
N ASP A 155 24.21 18.57 -9.94
CA ASP A 155 23.18 17.54 -9.86
C ASP A 155 22.02 17.85 -10.82
N THR A 156 21.65 19.12 -10.96
CA THR A 156 20.49 19.54 -11.79
C THR A 156 20.61 19.09 -13.24
N SER A 157 21.83 18.90 -13.75
CA SER A 157 22.05 18.43 -15.13
C SER A 157 21.52 17.00 -15.37
N TYR A 158 21.35 16.20 -14.31
CA TYR A 158 20.91 14.81 -14.39
C TYR A 158 19.40 14.64 -14.12
N TRP A 159 18.72 15.69 -13.66
CA TRP A 159 17.40 15.59 -13.07
C TRP A 159 16.31 16.20 -13.95
N HIS A 160 15.15 15.54 -13.94
CA HIS A 160 13.89 15.94 -14.59
C HIS A 160 13.12 16.99 -13.78
N LEU A 161 13.81 18.09 -13.45
CA LEU A 161 13.31 19.13 -12.55
C LEU A 161 13.50 20.53 -13.14
N ARG A 162 12.56 21.42 -12.86
CA ARG A 162 12.67 22.87 -13.07
C ARG A 162 12.34 23.63 -11.80
N GLY A 163 13.23 24.50 -11.36
CA GLY A 163 13.08 25.32 -10.16
C GLY A 163 14.42 25.65 -9.53
N ASP A 164 14.41 26.45 -8.47
CA ASP A 164 15.61 26.91 -7.76
C ASP A 164 15.71 26.34 -6.34
N MET A 165 14.59 25.99 -5.70
CA MET A 165 14.56 25.42 -4.35
C MET A 165 14.89 23.93 -4.40
N ILE A 166 16.11 23.62 -4.80
CA ILE A 166 16.62 22.25 -4.84
C ILE A 166 17.95 22.20 -4.08
N CYS A 167 18.01 21.36 -3.05
CA CYS A 167 19.22 21.18 -2.26
C CYS A 167 19.47 19.74 -1.84
N SER A 168 20.69 19.50 -1.42
CA SER A 168 21.22 18.20 -1.07
C SER A 168 21.79 18.27 0.34
N VAL A 169 21.48 17.29 1.18
CA VAL A 169 22.12 17.10 2.49
C VAL A 169 22.92 15.81 2.45
N TRP A 170 24.25 15.94 2.44
CA TRP A 170 25.20 14.83 2.48
C TRP A 170 25.75 14.66 3.89
N VAL A 171 25.49 13.52 4.53
CA VAL A 171 25.96 13.19 5.89
C VAL A 171 27.20 12.31 5.80
N ALA A 172 28.26 12.72 6.49
CA ALA A 172 29.45 11.90 6.67
C ALA A 172 29.13 10.77 7.65
N LEU A 173 29.28 9.52 7.21
CA LEU A 173 29.16 8.37 8.10
C LEU A 173 30.51 7.91 8.62
N ASP A 174 31.62 8.43 8.12
CA ASP A 174 32.98 8.14 8.56
C ASP A 174 33.79 9.45 8.65
N ASP A 175 34.98 9.41 9.25
CA ASP A 175 35.90 10.56 9.22
C ASP A 175 36.35 10.82 7.78
N VAL A 176 36.11 12.03 7.28
CA VAL A 176 36.50 12.45 5.93
C VAL A 176 37.30 13.74 5.99
N PRO A 177 38.64 13.67 5.85
CA PRO A 177 39.48 14.86 5.76
C PRO A 177 39.12 15.74 4.55
N ALA A 178 39.34 17.05 4.68
CA ALA A 178 38.97 18.04 3.68
C ALA A 178 39.50 17.72 2.28
N GLU A 179 40.74 17.25 2.17
CA GLU A 179 41.39 16.90 0.92
C GLU A 179 40.85 15.63 0.27
N ARG A 180 40.04 14.84 0.99
CA ARG A 180 39.39 13.60 0.52
C ARG A 180 37.87 13.70 0.43
N GLY A 181 37.30 14.79 0.93
CA GLY A 181 35.87 15.08 0.96
C GLY A 181 35.32 15.69 -0.32
N LEU A 182 34.06 16.10 -0.27
CA LEU A 182 33.44 16.86 -1.35
C LEU A 182 34.03 18.28 -1.39
N GLY A 183 34.37 18.74 -2.59
CA GLY A 183 34.71 20.13 -2.87
C GLY A 183 33.60 20.82 -3.66
N TYR A 184 33.39 22.12 -3.41
CA TYR A 184 32.39 22.94 -4.11
C TYR A 184 33.04 24.22 -4.63
N VAL A 185 32.82 24.58 -5.89
CA VAL A 185 33.24 25.89 -6.41
C VAL A 185 32.29 26.96 -5.85
N ARG A 186 32.82 27.83 -5.00
CA ARG A 186 32.04 28.82 -4.27
C ARG A 186 31.25 29.72 -5.22
N GLY A 187 29.93 29.78 -5.01
CA GLY A 187 29.04 30.68 -5.76
C GLY A 187 28.69 30.20 -7.17
N SER A 188 29.20 29.06 -7.63
CA SER A 188 28.93 28.50 -8.97
C SER A 188 27.43 28.27 -9.24
N HIS A 189 26.65 27.95 -8.21
CA HIS A 189 25.20 27.73 -8.27
C HIS A 189 24.42 28.95 -8.78
N ARG A 190 24.95 30.17 -8.62
CA ARG A 190 24.27 31.42 -9.01
C ARG A 190 24.11 31.56 -10.51
N SER A 191 24.98 30.92 -11.30
CA SER A 191 24.88 30.91 -12.75
C SER A 191 23.66 30.12 -13.25
N LYS A 192 23.19 29.15 -12.43
CA LYS A 192 22.18 28.14 -12.80
C LYS A 192 22.49 27.40 -14.10
N LEU A 193 23.78 27.35 -14.46
CA LEU A 193 24.23 26.73 -15.69
C LEU A 193 24.10 25.21 -15.55
N VAL A 194 23.39 24.58 -16.48
CA VAL A 194 23.39 23.12 -16.64
C VAL A 194 24.49 22.75 -17.63
N HIS A 195 25.22 21.69 -17.32
CA HIS A 195 26.34 21.21 -18.12
C HIS A 195 25.95 19.94 -18.84
N ARG A 196 26.74 19.58 -19.86
CA ARG A 196 26.68 18.25 -20.44
C ARG A 196 26.90 17.20 -19.36
N VAL A 197 25.99 16.22 -19.31
CA VAL A 197 26.05 15.07 -18.40
C VAL A 197 27.33 14.27 -18.68
N THR A 198 28.04 13.91 -17.61
CA THR A 198 29.26 13.11 -17.67
C THR A 198 29.02 11.81 -16.90
N ASN A 199 29.19 10.65 -17.52
CA ASN A 199 29.03 9.39 -16.82
C ASN A 199 30.16 9.21 -15.77
N PHE A 200 29.80 8.81 -14.55
CA PHE A 200 30.74 8.52 -13.47
C PHE A 200 31.58 7.25 -13.71
N SER A 201 31.13 6.38 -14.63
CA SER A 201 31.84 5.17 -15.07
C SER A 201 32.93 5.44 -16.13
N GLY A 202 32.99 6.64 -16.72
CA GLY A 202 34.02 7.01 -17.70
C GLY A 202 33.76 6.58 -19.15
N ASP A 203 32.60 6.02 -19.46
CA ASP A 203 32.25 5.63 -20.82
C ASP A 203 31.67 6.82 -21.59
N ASP A 204 32.41 7.37 -22.56
CA ASP A 204 31.94 8.40 -23.50
C ASP A 204 30.76 7.91 -24.41
N HIS A 205 30.34 6.64 -24.27
CA HIS A 205 29.43 5.92 -25.18
C HIS A 205 28.34 5.10 -24.49
N SER A 206 28.07 5.26 -23.19
CA SER A 206 26.90 4.60 -22.63
C SER A 206 25.64 5.36 -23.03
N ASP A 207 24.70 4.71 -23.73
CA ASP A 207 23.35 5.22 -24.08
C ASP A 207 22.46 5.54 -22.85
N ARG A 208 23.06 5.67 -21.66
CA ARG A 208 22.40 5.66 -20.36
C ARG A 208 22.02 7.02 -19.80
N ASN A 209 22.43 8.15 -20.38
CA ASN A 209 21.95 9.50 -20.00
C ASN A 209 22.33 10.55 -21.08
N THR A 210 21.95 10.33 -22.33
CA THR A 210 22.09 11.33 -23.40
C THR A 210 20.73 11.93 -23.70
N TYR A 211 20.47 13.12 -23.17
CA TYR A 211 19.30 13.89 -23.56
C TYR A 211 19.43 14.35 -25.02
N ASP A 212 18.31 14.44 -25.73
CA ASP A 212 18.26 15.12 -27.02
C ASP A 212 18.72 16.57 -26.80
N GLY A 213 19.76 16.99 -27.54
CA GLY A 213 20.40 18.31 -27.36
C GLY A 213 21.60 18.33 -26.40
N ALA A 214 22.11 17.18 -25.93
CA ALA A 214 23.28 17.15 -25.03
C ALA A 214 24.58 17.73 -25.59
N ALA A 215 24.71 17.69 -26.90
CA ALA A 215 25.81 18.37 -27.59
C ALA A 215 25.75 19.90 -27.44
N GLU A 216 24.57 20.48 -27.21
CA GLU A 216 24.33 21.93 -27.16
C GLU A 216 24.59 22.55 -25.77
N LEU A 217 24.60 21.75 -24.71
CA LEU A 217 25.02 22.24 -23.39
C LEU A 217 26.55 22.35 -23.29
N PRO A 218 27.07 23.35 -22.57
CA PRO A 218 28.51 23.49 -22.37
C PRO A 218 29.06 22.30 -21.58
N PRO A 219 30.30 21.87 -21.83
CA PRO A 219 30.96 20.87 -20.98
C PRO A 219 31.08 21.40 -19.55
N VAL A 220 31.25 20.49 -18.59
CA VAL A 220 31.63 20.89 -17.23
C VAL A 220 33.00 21.58 -17.29
N PRO A 221 33.17 22.80 -16.74
CA PRO A 221 34.45 23.49 -16.76
C PRO A 221 35.48 22.72 -15.93
N GLU A 222 36.73 22.75 -16.38
CA GLU A 222 37.85 22.27 -15.58
C GLU A 222 38.00 23.17 -14.35
N VAL A 223 38.01 22.57 -13.15
CA VAL A 223 38.24 23.30 -11.90
C VAL A 223 39.75 23.47 -11.70
N THR A 224 40.19 24.71 -11.65
CA THR A 224 41.59 25.13 -11.61
C THR A 224 41.98 25.65 -10.22
N ASP A 225 43.27 25.93 -10.03
CA ASP A 225 43.77 26.54 -8.79
C ASP A 225 43.28 27.99 -8.57
N ASP A 226 42.73 28.64 -9.60
CA ASP A 226 42.15 29.98 -9.51
C ASP A 226 40.72 29.97 -8.95
N ASP A 227 40.08 28.80 -8.90
CA ASP A 227 38.72 28.64 -8.36
C ASP A 227 38.72 28.62 -6.82
N GLU A 228 37.81 29.37 -6.20
CA GLU A 228 37.63 29.33 -4.75
C GLU A 228 36.85 28.07 -4.36
N VAL A 229 37.57 26.96 -4.09
CA VAL A 229 36.95 25.68 -3.72
C VAL A 229 36.78 25.55 -2.20
N LEU A 230 35.53 25.36 -1.78
CA LEU A 230 35.15 25.08 -0.39
C LEU A 230 35.37 23.60 -0.07
N ARG A 231 36.08 23.32 1.03
CA ARG A 231 36.32 21.97 1.58
C ARG A 231 36.33 22.02 3.10
N TRP A 232 35.94 20.92 3.73
CA TRP A 232 35.85 20.81 5.18
C TRP A 232 36.29 19.44 5.67
N ASP A 233 36.96 19.41 6.83
CA ASP A 233 37.11 18.18 7.60
C ASP A 233 35.74 17.80 8.17
N MET A 234 35.36 16.54 7.99
CA MET A 234 34.06 16.00 8.38
C MET A 234 34.26 14.89 9.41
N ALA A 235 33.68 15.06 10.59
CA ALA A 235 33.51 13.98 11.56
C ALA A 235 32.22 13.19 11.25
N PRO A 236 32.09 11.92 11.70
CA PRO A 236 30.84 11.18 11.57
C PRO A 236 29.67 11.95 12.18
N GLY A 237 28.64 12.18 11.38
CA GLY A 237 27.44 12.94 11.72
C GLY A 237 27.46 14.40 11.30
N ASP A 238 28.61 14.95 10.90
CA ASP A 238 28.65 16.24 10.18
C ASP A 238 27.96 16.10 8.82
N ALA A 239 27.35 17.19 8.35
CA ALA A 239 26.68 17.22 7.06
C ALA A 239 27.11 18.41 6.18
N LEU A 240 27.04 18.22 4.88
CA LEU A 240 27.21 19.26 3.87
C LEU A 240 25.84 19.52 3.24
N LEU A 241 25.37 20.75 3.35
CA LEU A 241 24.16 21.22 2.72
C LEU A 241 24.56 22.06 1.50
N PHE A 242 24.14 21.67 0.30
CA PHE A 242 24.53 22.34 -0.94
C PHE A 242 23.36 22.46 -1.93
N ASN A 243 23.40 23.50 -2.75
CA ASN A 243 22.41 23.73 -3.81
C ASN A 243 22.73 22.83 -5.01
N SER A 244 21.71 22.29 -5.68
CA SER A 244 21.92 21.32 -6.77
C SER A 244 22.65 21.89 -7.99
N TYR A 245 22.68 23.21 -8.18
CA TYR A 245 23.46 23.87 -9.23
C TYR A 245 24.94 24.10 -8.83
N ALA A 246 25.31 23.87 -7.57
CA ALA A 246 26.69 24.04 -7.14
C ALA A 246 27.58 23.01 -7.83
N LEU A 247 28.61 23.49 -8.52
CA LEU A 247 29.62 22.65 -9.15
C LEU A 247 30.44 21.98 -8.04
N HIS A 248 30.39 20.65 -7.99
CA HIS A 248 30.99 19.86 -6.93
C HIS A 248 31.58 18.54 -7.44
N GLY A 249 32.53 18.00 -6.68
CA GLY A 249 33.22 16.77 -7.00
C GLY A 249 33.95 16.22 -5.79
N ALA A 250 34.41 14.98 -5.86
CA ALA A 250 35.16 14.37 -4.77
C ALA A 250 36.27 13.46 -5.31
N PRO A 251 37.47 13.48 -4.72
CA PRO A 251 38.53 12.57 -5.12
C PRO A 251 38.15 11.11 -4.79
N GLY A 252 38.97 10.18 -5.29
CA GLY A 252 38.94 8.79 -4.84
C GLY A 252 39.36 8.63 -3.37
N ASN A 253 39.39 7.39 -2.91
CA ASN A 253 39.96 6.96 -1.63
C ASN A 253 41.22 6.08 -1.84
N PRO A 254 42.33 6.61 -2.41
CA PRO A 254 43.50 5.81 -2.84
C PRO A 254 44.34 5.22 -1.70
N SER A 255 44.05 5.54 -0.44
CA SER A 255 44.82 5.06 0.70
C SER A 255 44.59 3.57 0.94
N THR A 256 45.66 2.81 1.17
CA THR A 256 45.63 1.40 1.56
C THR A 256 45.60 1.19 3.08
N THR A 257 45.65 2.26 3.87
CA THR A 257 45.71 2.22 5.35
C THR A 257 44.59 3.01 6.03
N SER A 258 43.79 3.78 5.30
CA SER A 258 42.69 4.57 5.86
C SER A 258 41.37 3.81 5.84
N ALA A 259 40.50 4.09 6.82
CA ALA A 259 39.15 3.56 6.90
C ALA A 259 38.31 3.82 5.63
N ARG A 260 37.29 2.98 5.43
CA ARG A 260 36.21 3.14 4.45
C ARG A 260 35.61 4.55 4.53
N ARG A 261 35.20 5.10 3.39
CA ARG A 261 34.47 6.38 3.31
C ARG A 261 33.02 6.11 2.90
N ARG A 262 32.08 6.26 3.84
CA ARG A 262 30.64 6.26 3.56
C ARG A 262 30.05 7.67 3.66
N GLY A 263 29.21 7.99 2.70
CA GLY A 263 28.39 9.21 2.70
C GLY A 263 26.96 8.87 2.32
N TYR A 264 25.99 9.38 3.08
CA TYR A 264 24.58 9.21 2.78
C TYR A 264 23.96 10.55 2.46
N ALA A 265 23.32 10.65 1.30
CA ALA A 265 22.90 11.91 0.73
C ALA A 265 21.41 11.91 0.43
N THR A 266 20.70 12.95 0.87
CA THR A 266 19.26 13.14 0.62
C THR A 266 19.06 14.38 -0.25
N ARG A 267 18.19 14.31 -1.26
CA ARG A 267 17.91 15.38 -2.22
C ARG A 267 16.50 15.91 -2.01
N TRP A 268 16.35 17.22 -1.93
CA TRP A 268 15.11 17.86 -1.50
C TRP A 268 14.64 18.89 -2.51
N CYS A 269 13.33 18.88 -2.79
CA CYS A 269 12.64 19.85 -3.64
C CYS A 269 11.69 20.71 -2.80
N GLY A 270 11.75 22.03 -2.96
CA GLY A 270 10.85 23.00 -2.32
C GLY A 270 9.69 23.45 -3.22
N ASP A 271 8.99 24.48 -2.77
CA ASP A 271 7.67 24.89 -3.30
C ASP A 271 7.69 25.36 -4.77
N ASP A 272 8.82 25.84 -5.29
CA ASP A 272 8.93 26.34 -6.66
C ASP A 272 9.28 25.25 -7.68
N VAL A 273 9.66 24.06 -7.22
CA VAL A 273 10.17 23.00 -8.08
C VAL A 273 9.01 22.29 -8.77
N ARG A 274 9.15 22.08 -10.06
CA ARG A 274 8.21 21.36 -10.91
C ARG A 274 8.90 20.19 -11.61
N TYR A 275 8.16 19.12 -11.80
CA TYR A 275 8.51 18.02 -12.68
C TYR A 275 8.66 18.56 -14.10
N GLU A 276 9.80 18.33 -14.73
CA GLU A 276 10.03 18.68 -16.12
C GLU A 276 10.54 17.46 -16.86
N GLU A 277 9.71 16.93 -17.75
CA GLU A 277 10.08 15.76 -18.55
C GLU A 277 11.19 16.15 -19.53
N ARG A 278 12.39 15.67 -19.24
CA ARG A 278 13.59 15.86 -20.05
C ARG A 278 14.10 14.48 -20.47
N PRO A 279 13.84 14.05 -21.72
CA PRO A 279 14.37 12.78 -22.23
C PRO A 279 15.87 12.69 -21.98
N GLY A 280 16.38 11.54 -21.54
CA GLY A 280 17.81 11.31 -21.25
C GLY A 280 18.33 11.79 -19.89
N THR A 281 17.44 12.27 -19.01
CA THR A 281 17.71 12.40 -17.57
C THR A 281 17.45 11.08 -16.83
N MET A 282 17.79 11.03 -15.54
CA MET A 282 17.70 9.80 -14.72
C MET A 282 16.29 9.20 -14.65
N ASN A 283 15.23 9.97 -14.95
CA ASN A 283 13.83 9.52 -14.89
C ASN A 283 13.58 8.21 -15.64
N ALA A 284 14.14 8.06 -16.84
CA ALA A 284 13.91 6.86 -17.65
C ALA A 284 14.48 5.60 -16.98
N GLY A 285 15.69 5.72 -16.40
CA GLY A 285 16.31 4.65 -15.63
C GLY A 285 15.54 4.34 -14.34
N TRP A 286 15.00 5.36 -13.68
CA TRP A 286 14.19 5.20 -12.48
C TRP A 286 12.86 4.48 -12.76
N VAL A 287 12.14 4.90 -13.80
CA VAL A 287 10.90 4.24 -14.23
C VAL A 287 11.17 2.78 -14.60
N ALA A 288 12.25 2.50 -15.34
CA ALA A 288 12.63 1.12 -15.68
C ALA A 288 12.96 0.27 -14.44
N ALA A 289 13.51 0.88 -13.40
CA ALA A 289 13.79 0.24 -12.11
C ALA A 289 12.57 0.20 -11.16
N GLY A 290 11.40 0.65 -11.60
CA GLY A 290 10.14 0.60 -10.84
C GLY A 290 9.87 1.82 -9.95
N PHE A 291 10.65 2.89 -10.08
CA PHE A 291 10.48 4.17 -9.36
C PHE A 291 9.81 5.21 -10.25
N ASP A 292 8.56 4.96 -10.61
CA ASP A 292 7.74 5.90 -11.38
C ASP A 292 7.05 6.91 -10.44
N ASN A 293 7.32 8.19 -10.65
CA ASN A 293 6.71 9.28 -9.87
C ASN A 293 5.29 9.65 -10.37
N GLY A 294 4.89 9.22 -11.57
CA GLY A 294 3.56 9.46 -12.14
C GLY A 294 3.21 10.94 -12.36
N LEU A 295 4.18 11.85 -12.25
CA LEU A 295 3.95 13.29 -12.37
C LEU A 295 3.84 13.68 -13.85
N VAL A 296 2.89 14.56 -14.16
CA VAL A 296 2.77 15.16 -15.48
C VAL A 296 3.69 16.38 -15.60
N ASN A 297 4.18 16.67 -16.81
CA ASN A 297 5.06 17.80 -17.07
C ASN A 297 4.49 19.11 -16.49
N GLY A 298 5.26 19.79 -15.66
CA GLY A 298 4.88 21.02 -14.95
C GLY A 298 4.19 20.83 -13.59
N ALA A 299 3.95 19.60 -13.13
CA ALA A 299 3.39 19.33 -11.79
C ALA A 299 4.40 19.65 -10.67
N PRO A 300 3.96 19.99 -9.43
CA PRO A 300 4.86 20.04 -8.28
C PRO A 300 5.49 18.66 -8.01
N ILE A 301 6.67 18.64 -7.39
CA ILE A 301 7.35 17.40 -6.94
C ILE A 301 6.69 16.89 -5.66
N ALA A 302 5.39 16.60 -5.74
CA ALA A 302 4.56 16.17 -4.63
C ALA A 302 3.77 14.93 -5.06
N CYS A 303 4.26 13.76 -4.69
CA CYS A 303 3.59 12.47 -4.91
C CYS A 303 4.04 11.45 -3.87
N ALA A 304 3.53 10.21 -3.94
CA ALA A 304 3.89 9.15 -3.00
C ALA A 304 5.40 8.81 -3.01
N LEU A 305 6.06 8.94 -4.16
CA LEU A 305 7.52 8.76 -4.27
C LEU A 305 8.30 10.01 -3.81
N HIS A 306 7.64 11.17 -3.73
CA HIS A 306 8.24 12.43 -3.32
C HIS A 306 7.36 13.15 -2.27
N PRO A 307 7.16 12.56 -1.07
CA PRO A 307 6.32 13.16 -0.02
C PRO A 307 7.00 14.38 0.60
N ASP A 308 6.20 15.35 1.10
CA ASP A 308 6.71 16.43 1.95
C ASP A 308 7.10 15.86 3.32
N CYS A 309 8.38 16.00 3.68
CA CYS A 309 8.92 15.53 4.95
C CYS A 309 9.28 16.70 5.89
N ALA A 310 9.17 17.97 5.46
CA ALA A 310 9.57 19.12 6.27
C ALA A 310 8.64 19.36 7.46
N ARG A 311 7.36 19.07 7.27
CA ARG A 311 6.34 19.25 8.31
C ARG A 311 6.29 17.98 9.14
N PRO A 312 6.36 18.06 10.49
CA PRO A 312 5.93 16.94 11.31
C PRO A 312 4.55 16.53 10.83
N ARG A 313 4.31 15.23 10.62
CA ARG A 313 2.94 14.71 10.57
C ARG A 313 2.20 15.34 11.75
N LYS A 314 1.14 16.11 11.48
CA LYS A 314 0.29 16.59 12.56
C LYS A 314 -0.24 15.34 13.23
N HIS A 315 0.31 14.97 14.38
CA HIS A 315 -0.51 14.34 15.41
C HIS A 315 -1.73 15.23 15.52
N ALA A 316 -2.90 14.72 15.13
CA ALA A 316 -4.16 15.41 15.33
C ALA A 316 -4.16 15.96 16.76
N GLN A 317 -4.27 17.28 16.90
CA GLN A 317 -4.35 17.91 18.20
C GLN A 317 -5.58 17.34 18.90
N ALA A 318 -5.36 16.49 19.89
CA ALA A 318 -6.40 15.99 20.77
C ALA A 318 -7.10 17.19 21.44
N PRO A 319 -8.45 17.20 21.52
CA PRO A 319 -9.16 18.27 22.22
C PRO A 319 -8.74 18.28 23.68
N ARG A 320 -8.51 19.49 24.21
CA ARG A 320 -8.13 19.75 25.62
C ARG A 320 -9.04 18.96 26.57
N SER A 321 -8.50 17.92 27.20
CA SER A 321 -9.23 17.10 28.16
C SER A 321 -9.35 17.82 29.50
N ARG A 322 -10.58 17.86 30.03
CA ARG A 322 -10.79 17.88 31.48
C ARG A 322 -10.21 16.58 32.04
N LYS A 323 -9.37 16.72 33.05
CA LYS A 323 -8.63 15.69 33.78
C LYS A 323 -9.29 14.31 33.77
N PHE A 324 -8.72 13.37 33.02
CA PHE A 324 -8.72 11.97 33.37
C PHE A 324 -7.33 11.38 33.12
N SER A 325 -6.99 10.44 34.00
CA SER A 325 -5.68 9.85 34.27
C SER A 325 -4.99 9.22 33.05
N THR A 326 -3.67 9.29 33.09
CA THR A 326 -2.62 8.79 32.17
C THR A 326 -2.76 7.34 31.68
N ALA A 327 -2.72 7.14 30.35
CA ALA A 327 -1.91 6.13 29.64
C ALA A 327 -2.16 6.25 28.12
N ALA A 328 -1.16 6.66 27.34
CA ALA A 328 -1.19 6.65 25.87
C ALA A 328 -0.34 5.48 25.36
N ARG A 329 -0.93 4.61 24.53
CA ARG A 329 -0.25 3.54 23.78
C ARG A 329 -0.40 3.84 22.27
N SER A 330 0.60 3.44 21.49
CA SER A 330 0.76 3.60 20.04
C SER A 330 -0.35 2.93 19.22
N PHE A 331 -0.41 3.21 17.91
CA PHE A 331 -1.41 2.69 16.95
C PHE A 331 -1.25 1.19 16.60
N SER A 332 -0.87 0.38 17.59
CA SER A 332 -1.22 -1.03 17.78
C SER A 332 -1.68 -1.17 19.24
N THR A 333 -2.99 -1.28 19.50
CA THR A 333 -3.50 -1.39 20.90
C THR A 333 -4.59 -2.42 21.12
N ALA A 334 -4.91 -3.26 20.14
CA ALA A 334 -5.42 -4.57 20.50
C ALA A 334 -4.21 -5.48 20.71
N THR A 335 -3.48 -5.31 21.82
CA THR A 335 -2.54 -6.37 22.22
C THR A 335 -3.38 -7.63 22.42
N TRP A 336 -2.97 -8.74 21.80
CA TRP A 336 -3.59 -10.02 22.10
C TRP A 336 -3.60 -10.21 23.63
N CYS A 337 -4.71 -10.70 24.16
CA CYS A 337 -4.96 -10.74 25.60
C CYS A 337 -5.18 -12.18 26.03
N ALA A 338 -4.16 -12.76 26.64
CA ALA A 338 -4.17 -14.13 27.14
C ALA A 338 -5.39 -14.41 28.05
N ASP A 339 -5.74 -13.48 28.93
CA ASP A 339 -6.88 -13.65 29.85
C ASP A 339 -8.23 -13.76 29.13
N ARG A 340 -8.44 -12.96 28.07
CA ARG A 340 -9.64 -13.06 27.23
C ARG A 340 -9.68 -14.40 26.51
N GLN A 341 -8.54 -14.89 26.07
CA GLN A 341 -8.45 -16.16 25.37
C GLN A 341 -8.73 -17.36 26.29
N ALA A 342 -8.21 -17.34 27.52
CA ALA A 342 -8.48 -18.38 28.51
C ALA A 342 -9.98 -18.51 28.81
N LYS A 343 -10.71 -17.38 28.92
CA LYS A 343 -12.17 -17.41 29.06
C LYS A 343 -12.84 -18.02 27.83
N ALA A 344 -12.44 -17.60 26.63
CA ALA A 344 -12.99 -18.14 25.38
C ALA A 344 -12.83 -19.67 25.29
N ALA A 345 -11.69 -20.21 25.73
CA ALA A 345 -11.45 -21.65 25.76
C ALA A 345 -12.44 -22.42 26.65
N VAL A 346 -12.74 -21.88 27.84
CA VAL A 346 -13.74 -22.47 28.76
C VAL A 346 -15.13 -22.44 28.15
N ASP A 347 -15.51 -21.32 27.54
CA ASP A 347 -16.82 -21.14 26.91
C ASP A 347 -17.00 -22.12 25.72
N ILE A 348 -15.96 -22.29 24.90
CA ILE A 348 -15.94 -23.24 23.77
C ILE A 348 -16.10 -24.69 24.25
N GLU A 349 -15.34 -25.10 25.27
CA GLU A 349 -15.41 -26.47 25.80
C GLU A 349 -16.79 -26.76 26.38
N ALA A 350 -17.35 -25.84 27.16
CA ALA A 350 -18.66 -26.00 27.78
C ALA A 350 -19.79 -26.09 26.73
N ALA A 351 -19.78 -25.18 25.75
CA ALA A 351 -20.74 -25.18 24.65
C ALA A 351 -20.62 -26.45 23.81
N GLY A 352 -19.41 -26.86 23.46
CA GLY A 352 -19.22 -28.04 22.62
C GLY A 352 -19.54 -29.37 23.31
N LYS A 353 -19.38 -29.48 24.65
CA LYS A 353 -19.92 -30.62 25.42
C LYS A 353 -21.45 -30.67 25.35
N THR A 354 -22.10 -29.51 25.45
CA THR A 354 -23.57 -29.41 25.37
C THR A 354 -24.08 -29.80 23.98
N LEU A 355 -23.33 -29.43 22.93
CA LEU A 355 -23.65 -29.73 21.53
C LEU A 355 -23.23 -31.15 21.10
N GLY A 356 -22.48 -31.89 21.93
CA GLY A 356 -22.00 -33.24 21.61
C GLY A 356 -20.93 -33.27 20.50
N LEU A 357 -20.06 -32.25 20.45
CA LEU A 357 -19.02 -32.15 19.42
C LEU A 357 -17.86 -33.12 19.67
N GLU A 358 -17.45 -33.83 18.63
CA GLU A 358 -16.30 -34.73 18.64
C GLU A 358 -15.02 -34.03 18.16
N PHE A 359 -15.16 -33.06 17.24
CA PHE A 359 -14.06 -32.31 16.65
C PHE A 359 -14.39 -30.83 16.48
N TYR A 360 -13.35 -30.00 16.40
CA TYR A 360 -13.44 -28.56 16.20
C TYR A 360 -12.56 -28.15 15.01
N GLU A 361 -13.13 -27.40 14.08
CA GLU A 361 -12.40 -26.77 12.98
C GLU A 361 -12.00 -25.35 13.38
N PHE A 362 -10.72 -25.16 13.69
CA PHE A 362 -10.13 -23.84 13.90
C PHE A 362 -9.82 -23.27 12.53
N SER A 363 -10.60 -22.27 12.11
CA SER A 363 -10.66 -21.82 10.71
C SER A 363 -10.32 -20.35 10.58
N PHE A 364 -9.46 -20.02 9.60
CA PHE A 364 -9.20 -18.66 9.17
C PHE A 364 -9.32 -18.54 7.65
N VAL A 365 -9.39 -17.31 7.14
CA VAL A 365 -9.41 -17.04 5.70
C VAL A 365 -8.15 -16.26 5.33
N ASP A 366 -7.42 -16.75 4.35
CA ASP A 366 -6.21 -16.07 3.84
C ASP A 366 -6.55 -14.93 2.87
N VAL A 367 -5.53 -14.19 2.43
CA VAL A 367 -5.71 -13.00 1.57
C VAL A 367 -6.48 -13.31 0.27
N PHE A 368 -6.41 -14.56 -0.22
CA PHE A 368 -7.06 -14.96 -1.46
C PHE A 368 -8.52 -15.37 -1.26
N GLY A 369 -9.01 -15.36 -0.02
CA GLY A 369 -10.36 -15.80 0.32
C GLY A 369 -10.47 -17.31 0.51
N ALA A 370 -9.35 -18.03 0.59
CA ALA A 370 -9.36 -19.46 0.86
C ALA A 370 -9.49 -19.73 2.35
N GLN A 371 -10.44 -20.59 2.72
CA GLN A 371 -10.59 -21.10 4.07
C GLN A 371 -9.48 -22.11 4.38
N ARG A 372 -8.79 -21.91 5.49
CA ARG A 372 -7.73 -22.76 6.02
C ARG A 372 -8.16 -23.23 7.40
N SER A 373 -8.01 -24.51 7.70
CA SER A 373 -8.41 -25.01 9.01
C SER A 373 -7.51 -26.13 9.53
N LYS A 374 -7.60 -26.37 10.83
CA LYS A 374 -7.07 -27.55 11.51
C LYS A 374 -8.20 -28.21 12.28
N LEU A 375 -8.32 -29.53 12.14
CA LEU A 375 -9.30 -30.33 12.87
C LEU A 375 -8.69 -30.78 14.20
N VAL A 376 -9.33 -30.41 15.30
CA VAL A 376 -8.84 -30.61 16.66
C VAL A 376 -9.83 -31.52 17.40
N PRO A 377 -9.40 -32.64 18.00
CA PRO A 377 -10.31 -33.49 18.76
C PRO A 377 -10.79 -32.77 20.02
N ALA A 378 -12.02 -33.07 20.47
CA ALA A 378 -12.61 -32.46 21.66
C ALA A 378 -11.74 -32.59 22.93
N SER A 379 -10.93 -33.65 23.03
CA SER A 379 -9.99 -33.86 24.14
C SER A 379 -8.85 -32.83 24.23
N ARG A 380 -8.65 -32.02 23.19
CA ARG A 380 -7.59 -30.99 23.10
C ARG A 380 -8.13 -29.58 22.86
N VAL A 381 -9.45 -29.40 22.85
CA VAL A 381 -10.05 -28.11 22.48
C VAL A 381 -9.66 -26.97 23.42
N THR A 382 -9.61 -27.22 24.73
CA THR A 382 -9.31 -26.18 25.73
C THR A 382 -7.87 -25.68 25.63
N GLU A 383 -6.91 -26.61 25.48
CA GLU A 383 -5.49 -26.30 25.24
C GLU A 383 -5.34 -25.50 23.93
N MET A 384 -5.88 -26.01 22.84
CA MET A 384 -5.79 -25.36 21.53
C MET A 384 -6.50 -24.00 21.48
N ALA A 385 -7.64 -23.86 22.16
CA ALA A 385 -8.35 -22.59 22.25
C ALA A 385 -7.64 -21.58 23.14
N THR A 386 -6.82 -22.01 24.09
CA THR A 386 -6.01 -21.11 24.94
C THR A 386 -4.76 -20.63 24.20
N ASP A 387 -4.02 -21.55 23.59
CA ASP A 387 -2.71 -21.29 23.02
C ASP A 387 -2.76 -20.91 21.53
N GLY A 388 -3.85 -21.26 20.84
CA GLY A 388 -4.03 -21.06 19.41
C GLY A 388 -3.56 -22.25 18.57
N ALA A 389 -4.23 -22.46 17.43
CA ALA A 389 -3.80 -23.47 16.48
C ALA A 389 -2.65 -22.96 15.60
N GLY A 390 -1.47 -23.57 15.71
CA GLY A 390 -0.30 -23.22 14.91
C GLY A 390 -0.42 -23.62 13.44
N PHE A 391 -0.07 -22.69 12.55
CA PHE A 391 0.06 -22.88 11.10
C PHE A 391 1.36 -22.25 10.61
N ALA A 392 2.07 -22.93 9.73
CA ALA A 392 3.15 -22.29 8.97
C ALA A 392 2.53 -21.25 8.02
N GLY A 393 2.68 -19.96 8.34
CA GLY A 393 2.01 -18.87 7.60
C GLY A 393 2.33 -18.85 6.11
N PHE A 394 3.56 -19.24 5.73
CA PHE A 394 4.01 -19.36 4.34
C PHE A 394 3.19 -20.35 3.51
N ALA A 395 2.63 -21.40 4.14
CA ALA A 395 1.81 -22.39 3.44
C ALA A 395 0.40 -21.87 3.10
N ALA A 396 0.06 -20.66 3.52
CA ALA A 396 -1.16 -19.94 3.16
C ALA A 396 -0.82 -18.60 2.47
N TRP A 397 -1.82 -17.93 1.93
CA TRP A 397 -1.64 -16.61 1.30
C TRP A 397 -1.58 -15.51 2.37
N LEU A 398 -0.51 -15.51 3.16
CA LEU A 398 -0.29 -14.58 4.28
C LEU A 398 1.05 -13.83 4.17
N ASP A 399 1.69 -13.78 3.00
CA ASP A 399 2.93 -13.01 2.77
C ASP A 399 3.99 -13.22 3.88
N GLN A 400 4.26 -14.48 4.22
CA GLN A 400 5.28 -14.89 5.18
C GLN A 400 6.41 -15.62 4.45
N ASP A 401 7.51 -15.90 5.16
CA ASP A 401 8.62 -16.74 4.71
C ASP A 401 8.58 -18.11 5.43
N PRO A 402 9.13 -19.20 4.86
CA PRO A 402 9.24 -20.48 5.58
C PRO A 402 9.93 -20.38 6.94
N SER A 403 10.78 -19.37 7.15
CA SER A 403 11.50 -19.10 8.41
C SER A 403 10.76 -18.18 9.39
N SER A 404 9.58 -17.65 9.04
CA SER A 404 8.81 -16.69 9.87
C SER A 404 8.30 -17.26 11.19
N GLY A 405 8.33 -18.58 11.37
CA GLY A 405 7.67 -19.27 12.48
C GLY A 405 6.15 -19.39 12.27
N ASP A 406 5.48 -20.02 13.22
CA ASP A 406 4.05 -20.28 13.12
C ASP A 406 3.21 -19.04 13.40
N VAL A 407 2.15 -18.87 12.62
CA VAL A 407 1.01 -18.01 12.97
C VAL A 407 0.02 -18.83 13.80
N LEU A 408 -0.56 -18.20 14.82
CA LEU A 408 -1.50 -18.83 15.74
C LEU A 408 -2.92 -18.39 15.37
N ALA A 409 -3.78 -19.35 15.04
CA ALA A 409 -5.20 -19.11 14.83
C ALA A 409 -5.94 -19.16 16.18
N MET A 410 -6.32 -17.99 16.68
CA MET A 410 -6.98 -17.80 17.96
C MET A 410 -8.51 -17.80 17.75
N PRO A 411 -9.25 -18.79 18.28
CA PRO A 411 -10.69 -18.90 18.03
C PRO A 411 -11.48 -17.81 18.77
N ASP A 412 -12.52 -17.32 18.10
CA ASP A 412 -13.57 -16.51 18.71
C ASP A 412 -14.72 -17.42 19.18
N ALA A 413 -14.88 -17.54 20.49
CA ALA A 413 -15.90 -18.40 21.11
C ALA A 413 -17.33 -18.08 20.66
N SER A 414 -17.62 -16.81 20.33
CA SER A 414 -18.96 -16.39 19.87
C SER A 414 -19.33 -16.95 18.50
N THR A 415 -18.35 -17.48 17.76
CA THR A 415 -18.54 -18.04 16.41
C THR A 415 -18.72 -19.55 16.39
N LEU A 416 -18.67 -20.22 17.55
CA LEU A 416 -18.81 -21.67 17.63
C LEU A 416 -20.12 -22.12 16.98
N THR A 417 -19.99 -22.86 15.88
CA THR A 417 -21.12 -23.28 15.05
C THR A 417 -21.06 -24.79 14.83
N GLN A 418 -22.03 -25.55 15.35
CA GLN A 418 -22.19 -26.96 14.99
C GLN A 418 -22.63 -27.04 13.53
N LEU A 419 -21.90 -27.78 12.69
CA LEU A 419 -22.20 -27.88 11.26
C LEU A 419 -23.47 -28.73 11.03
N PRO A 420 -24.57 -28.20 10.47
CA PRO A 420 -25.81 -28.96 10.28
C PRO A 420 -25.64 -30.22 9.40
N TRP A 421 -24.73 -30.16 8.41
CA TRP A 421 -24.43 -31.28 7.51
C TRP A 421 -23.39 -32.27 8.07
N ASN A 422 -22.74 -31.94 9.19
CA ASN A 422 -21.90 -32.85 9.96
C ASN A 422 -21.89 -32.48 11.45
N PRO A 423 -22.93 -32.85 12.21
CA PRO A 423 -23.14 -32.37 13.58
C PRO A 423 -22.04 -32.74 14.59
N ARG A 424 -21.12 -33.64 14.23
CA ARG A 424 -19.98 -34.02 15.07
C ARG A 424 -18.89 -32.94 15.12
N VAL A 425 -18.97 -31.92 14.27
CA VAL A 425 -17.93 -30.91 14.08
C VAL A 425 -18.44 -29.52 14.46
N GLY A 426 -17.68 -28.82 15.29
CA GLY A 426 -17.87 -27.40 15.57
C GLY A 426 -16.90 -26.54 14.78
N TYR A 427 -17.41 -25.58 14.01
CA TYR A 427 -16.63 -24.57 13.32
C TYR A 427 -16.34 -23.39 14.24
N LEU A 428 -15.11 -22.87 14.20
CA LEU A 428 -14.68 -21.66 14.90
C LEU A 428 -13.95 -20.74 13.92
N ALA A 429 -14.40 -19.49 13.80
CA ALA A 429 -13.64 -18.47 13.11
C ALA A 429 -12.52 -17.95 14.01
N CYS A 430 -11.32 -17.82 13.45
CA CYS A 430 -10.12 -17.43 14.18
C CYS A 430 -9.58 -16.09 13.69
N ASP A 431 -9.10 -15.29 14.65
CA ASP A 431 -8.19 -14.18 14.38
C ASP A 431 -6.75 -14.72 14.35
N LEU A 432 -5.88 -14.13 13.53
CA LEU A 432 -4.48 -14.59 13.43
C LEU A 432 -3.55 -13.74 14.31
N VAL A 433 -2.71 -14.40 15.09
CA VAL A 433 -1.68 -13.78 15.92
C VAL A 433 -0.31 -14.30 15.49
N TRP A 434 0.67 -13.41 15.40
CA TRP A 434 2.05 -13.73 15.05
C TRP A 434 2.98 -12.91 15.92
N GLN A 435 3.95 -13.58 16.55
CA GLN A 435 4.91 -12.97 17.48
C GLN A 435 4.27 -12.14 18.62
N GLY A 436 3.06 -12.52 19.05
CA GLY A 436 2.34 -11.88 20.17
C GLY A 436 1.38 -10.76 19.76
N ASP A 437 1.38 -10.36 18.48
CA ASP A 437 0.50 -9.32 17.94
C ASP A 437 -0.45 -9.87 16.89
N TYR A 438 -1.59 -9.20 16.68
CA TYR A 438 -2.47 -9.56 15.57
C TYR A 438 -1.72 -9.37 14.24
N LEU A 439 -1.88 -10.35 13.35
CA LEU A 439 -1.35 -10.23 11.99
C LEU A 439 -2.20 -9.22 11.21
N ASP A 440 -1.69 -8.02 10.99
CA ASP A 440 -2.45 -6.89 10.43
C ASP A 440 -3.07 -7.21 9.06
N HIS A 441 -2.33 -7.92 8.21
CA HIS A 441 -2.81 -8.26 6.88
C HIS A 441 -3.71 -9.50 6.82
N ALA A 442 -4.03 -10.12 7.96
CA ALA A 442 -5.02 -11.17 8.02
C ALA A 442 -6.44 -10.58 7.81
N PRO A 443 -7.24 -11.10 6.86
CA PRO A 443 -8.52 -10.49 6.47
C PRO A 443 -9.51 -10.21 7.62
N ARG A 444 -9.71 -11.17 8.53
CA ARG A 444 -10.64 -11.00 9.66
C ARG A 444 -10.15 -9.93 10.65
N ASN A 445 -8.84 -9.87 10.88
CA ASN A 445 -8.21 -8.85 11.72
C ASN A 445 -8.36 -7.44 11.09
N ALA A 446 -8.14 -7.32 9.78
CA ALA A 446 -8.31 -6.07 9.04
C ALA A 446 -9.75 -5.55 9.12
N LEU A 447 -10.75 -6.43 8.95
CA LEU A 447 -12.16 -6.06 9.13
C LEU A 447 -12.42 -5.56 10.55
N ARG A 448 -11.99 -6.30 11.58
CA ARG A 448 -12.15 -5.86 12.98
C ARG A 448 -11.53 -4.49 13.22
N ALA A 449 -10.36 -4.21 12.64
CA ALA A 449 -9.72 -2.91 12.75
C ALA A 449 -10.57 -1.80 12.14
N MET A 450 -11.16 -2.02 10.95
CA MET A 450 -12.01 -1.01 10.31
C MET A 450 -13.33 -0.79 11.07
N LEU A 451 -13.94 -1.87 11.58
CA LEU A 451 -15.15 -1.76 12.39
C LEU A 451 -14.90 -1.02 13.71
N ARG A 452 -13.72 -1.18 14.33
CA ARG A 452 -13.34 -0.37 15.50
C ARG A 452 -13.25 1.12 15.15
N LYS A 453 -12.60 1.48 14.03
CA LYS A 453 -12.50 2.87 13.58
C LYS A 453 -13.87 3.51 13.31
N LEU A 454 -14.83 2.76 12.76
CA LEU A 454 -16.22 3.21 12.64
C LEU A 454 -16.89 3.37 14.01
N GLY A 455 -16.66 2.42 14.92
CA GLY A 455 -17.16 2.46 16.29
C GLY A 455 -16.66 3.69 17.08
N ASP A 456 -15.41 4.08 16.89
CA ASP A 456 -14.83 5.31 17.48
C ASP A 456 -15.52 6.60 17.00
N ARG A 457 -16.31 6.50 15.92
CA ARG A 457 -17.15 7.57 15.38
C ARG A 457 -18.62 7.43 15.79
N GLY A 458 -18.93 6.52 16.71
CA GLY A 458 -20.29 6.23 17.17
C GLY A 458 -21.13 5.48 16.14
N LEU A 459 -20.50 4.78 15.18
CA LEU A 459 -21.18 4.09 14.10
C LEU A 459 -20.91 2.59 14.11
N THR A 460 -21.98 1.80 13.99
CA THR A 460 -21.93 0.37 13.71
C THR A 460 -22.36 0.13 12.26
N MET A 461 -21.55 -0.59 11.49
CA MET A 461 -21.90 -1.00 10.14
C MET A 461 -22.54 -2.39 10.15
N LYS A 462 -23.73 -2.48 9.55
CA LYS A 462 -24.41 -3.74 9.28
C LYS A 462 -24.41 -4.01 7.78
N THR A 463 -24.29 -5.27 7.39
CA THR A 463 -24.30 -5.69 5.99
C THR A 463 -25.17 -6.92 5.74
N GLY A 464 -25.77 -6.96 4.56
CA GLY A 464 -26.33 -8.17 3.94
C GLY A 464 -25.63 -8.41 2.60
N VAL A 465 -25.42 -9.67 2.23
CA VAL A 465 -24.72 -10.03 0.99
C VAL A 465 -25.58 -10.92 0.10
N GLU A 466 -25.54 -10.68 -1.21
CA GLU A 466 -26.22 -11.45 -2.25
C GLU A 466 -25.22 -12.37 -2.94
N CYS A 467 -25.00 -13.58 -2.40
CA CYS A 467 -23.93 -14.46 -2.84
C CYS A 467 -24.39 -15.40 -3.97
N GLU A 468 -24.36 -14.92 -5.22
CA GLU A 468 -24.70 -15.72 -6.39
C GLU A 468 -23.70 -16.88 -6.61
N PHE A 469 -24.18 -18.03 -7.08
CA PHE A 469 -23.35 -19.20 -7.40
C PHE A 469 -23.95 -20.04 -8.53
N PHE A 470 -23.13 -20.90 -9.14
CA PHE A 470 -23.58 -21.88 -10.12
C PHE A 470 -23.51 -23.31 -9.58
N LEU A 471 -24.45 -24.16 -10.01
CA LEU A 471 -24.40 -25.60 -9.83
C LEU A 471 -23.98 -26.29 -11.12
N LEU A 472 -22.85 -27.00 -11.06
CA LEU A 472 -22.18 -27.60 -12.21
C LEU A 472 -22.09 -29.12 -12.07
N ASP A 473 -22.01 -29.80 -13.21
CA ASP A 473 -21.58 -31.18 -13.29
C ASP A 473 -20.08 -31.27 -12.94
N PRO A 474 -19.66 -32.08 -11.95
CA PRO A 474 -18.26 -32.13 -11.53
C PRO A 474 -17.29 -32.66 -12.58
N ALA A 475 -17.75 -33.52 -13.49
CA ALA A 475 -16.89 -34.20 -14.47
C ALA A 475 -16.61 -33.32 -15.69
N THR A 476 -17.62 -32.59 -16.16
CA THR A 476 -17.57 -31.77 -17.37
C THR A 476 -17.36 -30.30 -17.09
N GLY A 477 -17.74 -29.82 -15.90
CA GLY A 477 -17.77 -28.39 -15.57
C GLY A 477 -18.89 -27.60 -16.25
N ALA A 478 -19.80 -28.28 -16.95
CA ALA A 478 -20.98 -27.66 -17.56
C ALA A 478 -22.07 -27.39 -16.50
N VAL A 479 -23.08 -26.60 -16.86
CA VAL A 479 -24.30 -26.44 -16.05
C VAL A 479 -24.88 -27.81 -15.72
N ALA A 480 -25.17 -28.05 -14.44
CA ALA A 480 -25.62 -29.36 -13.98
C ALA A 480 -26.97 -29.78 -14.56
N ASP A 481 -27.82 -28.81 -14.93
CA ASP A 481 -29.16 -29.03 -15.46
C ASP A 481 -29.20 -28.81 -16.97
N ALA A 482 -29.14 -29.89 -17.76
CA ALA A 482 -29.21 -29.79 -19.21
C ALA A 482 -30.58 -29.28 -19.73
N LEU A 483 -31.63 -29.29 -18.89
CA LEU A 483 -32.94 -28.75 -19.26
C LEU A 483 -33.05 -27.24 -19.02
N ASP A 484 -32.09 -26.66 -18.30
CA ASP A 484 -32.02 -25.22 -18.12
C ASP A 484 -31.30 -24.56 -19.30
N ALA A 485 -32.08 -24.26 -20.34
CA ALA A 485 -31.59 -23.74 -21.61
C ALA A 485 -32.42 -22.55 -22.13
N SER A 486 -33.26 -21.94 -21.28
CA SER A 486 -34.03 -20.75 -21.64
C SER A 486 -33.11 -19.56 -21.91
N SER A 487 -33.45 -18.73 -22.90
CA SER A 487 -32.73 -17.47 -23.20
C SER A 487 -32.97 -16.38 -22.14
N LYS A 488 -34.01 -16.52 -21.31
CA LYS A 488 -34.29 -15.68 -20.14
C LYS A 488 -34.62 -16.60 -18.96
N PRO A 489 -33.60 -17.14 -18.27
CA PRO A 489 -33.80 -18.14 -17.22
C PRO A 489 -34.06 -17.55 -15.83
N CYS A 490 -33.92 -16.23 -15.67
CA CYS A 490 -34.15 -15.54 -14.40
C CYS A 490 -35.55 -15.85 -13.85
N TYR A 491 -35.61 -16.33 -12.61
CA TYR A 491 -36.80 -16.76 -11.88
C TYR A 491 -37.57 -17.93 -12.53
N ASP A 492 -36.90 -18.76 -13.34
CA ASP A 492 -37.54 -19.95 -13.92
C ASP A 492 -37.92 -20.97 -12.83
N ALA A 493 -39.22 -21.15 -12.65
CA ALA A 493 -39.76 -22.02 -11.62
C ALA A 493 -39.37 -23.49 -11.83
N MET A 494 -39.24 -23.94 -13.08
CA MET A 494 -38.91 -25.35 -13.37
C MET A 494 -37.44 -25.64 -13.07
N SER A 495 -36.52 -24.76 -13.45
CA SER A 495 -35.10 -24.86 -13.14
C SER A 495 -34.84 -24.76 -11.63
N LEU A 496 -35.55 -23.87 -10.92
CA LEU A 496 -35.51 -23.81 -9.46
C LEU A 496 -35.99 -25.12 -8.82
N MET A 497 -37.17 -25.62 -9.22
CA MET A 497 -37.76 -26.81 -8.62
C MET A 497 -36.99 -28.10 -8.96
N ARG A 498 -36.28 -28.18 -10.09
CA ARG A 498 -35.35 -29.30 -10.40
C ARG A 498 -34.11 -29.29 -9.51
N ARG A 499 -33.84 -28.21 -8.77
CA ARG A 499 -32.78 -28.11 -7.74
C ARG A 499 -33.34 -27.92 -6.34
N PHE A 500 -34.63 -28.20 -6.13
CA PHE A 500 -35.28 -28.04 -4.84
C PHE A 500 -34.56 -28.76 -3.70
N ASP A 501 -34.12 -30.01 -3.88
CA ASP A 501 -33.52 -30.80 -2.79
C ASP A 501 -32.24 -30.17 -2.24
N ILE A 502 -31.36 -29.69 -3.11
CA ILE A 502 -30.13 -29.01 -2.69
C ILE A 502 -30.42 -27.62 -2.12
N ILE A 503 -31.28 -26.82 -2.77
CA ILE A 503 -31.59 -25.46 -2.33
C ILE A 503 -32.28 -25.49 -0.97
N SER A 504 -33.27 -26.37 -0.78
CA SER A 504 -33.97 -26.56 0.50
C SER A 504 -33.05 -27.10 1.59
N GLU A 505 -32.13 -28.04 1.32
CA GLU A 505 -31.17 -28.51 2.33
C GLU A 505 -30.26 -27.37 2.81
N VAL A 506 -29.79 -26.50 1.91
CA VAL A 506 -29.01 -25.31 2.28
C VAL A 506 -29.85 -24.34 3.10
N MET A 507 -31.08 -24.03 2.68
CA MET A 507 -31.96 -23.13 3.43
C MET A 507 -32.30 -23.69 4.82
N THR A 508 -32.65 -24.97 4.94
CA THR A 508 -32.92 -25.62 6.23
C THR A 508 -31.69 -25.61 7.14
N ALA A 509 -30.48 -25.79 6.58
CA ALA A 509 -29.25 -25.63 7.36
C ALA A 509 -29.08 -24.18 7.86
N MET A 510 -29.37 -23.18 7.04
CA MET A 510 -29.32 -21.76 7.43
C MET A 510 -30.39 -21.39 8.48
N GLU A 511 -31.59 -21.98 8.40
CA GLU A 511 -32.64 -21.85 9.42
C GLU A 511 -32.19 -22.44 10.76
N ALA A 512 -31.60 -23.64 10.74
CA ALA A 512 -31.06 -24.28 11.94
C ALA A 512 -29.91 -23.47 12.59
N LEU A 513 -29.18 -22.71 11.78
CA LEU A 513 -28.13 -21.78 12.22
C LEU A 513 -28.68 -20.42 12.67
N GLY A 514 -29.98 -20.17 12.53
CA GLY A 514 -30.64 -18.93 12.95
C GLY A 514 -30.33 -17.72 12.07
N TRP A 515 -30.02 -17.93 10.78
CA TRP A 515 -29.62 -16.84 9.88
C TRP A 515 -30.79 -16.12 9.21
N GLY A 516 -32.01 -16.65 9.34
CA GLY A 516 -33.21 -16.08 8.73
C GLY A 516 -33.15 -16.07 7.19
N PRO A 517 -32.95 -17.22 6.51
CA PRO A 517 -33.12 -17.26 5.06
C PRO A 517 -34.58 -16.93 4.72
N TYR A 518 -34.80 -16.06 3.73
CA TYR A 518 -36.16 -15.61 3.38
C TYR A 518 -36.52 -15.81 1.91
N GLN A 519 -35.56 -16.03 1.03
CA GLN A 519 -35.81 -16.37 -0.37
C GLN A 519 -34.61 -17.10 -0.99
N ALA A 520 -34.90 -17.85 -2.05
CA ALA A 520 -33.92 -18.44 -2.95
C ALA A 520 -34.45 -18.36 -4.37
N ASP A 521 -33.59 -17.98 -5.30
CA ASP A 521 -33.98 -17.64 -6.66
C ASP A 521 -33.09 -18.37 -7.67
N HIS A 522 -33.69 -18.71 -8.82
CA HIS A 522 -32.93 -19.02 -10.01
C HIS A 522 -32.52 -17.71 -10.68
N GLU A 523 -31.23 -17.49 -10.87
CA GLU A 523 -30.70 -16.22 -11.33
C GLU A 523 -30.64 -16.13 -12.87
N ASP A 524 -30.10 -15.02 -13.37
CA ASP A 524 -30.19 -14.60 -14.77
C ASP A 524 -29.34 -15.42 -15.76
N ALA A 525 -28.42 -16.26 -15.27
CA ALA A 525 -27.73 -17.26 -16.09
C ALA A 525 -28.25 -18.68 -15.84
N ASN A 526 -28.20 -19.52 -16.87
CA ASN A 526 -28.54 -20.93 -16.71
C ASN A 526 -27.61 -21.60 -15.69
N GLY A 527 -28.17 -22.31 -14.73
CA GLY A 527 -27.49 -22.99 -13.63
C GLY A 527 -27.10 -22.08 -12.47
N GLN A 528 -27.50 -20.81 -12.49
CA GLN A 528 -27.17 -19.81 -11.48
C GLN A 528 -28.28 -19.71 -10.43
N PHE A 529 -27.88 -19.57 -9.17
CA PHE A 529 -28.78 -19.47 -8.03
C PHE A 529 -28.29 -18.42 -7.03
N GLU A 530 -29.22 -17.90 -6.25
CA GLU A 530 -28.98 -17.03 -5.11
C GLU A 530 -29.82 -17.50 -3.92
N ILE A 531 -29.30 -17.36 -2.70
CA ILE A 531 -30.05 -17.59 -1.45
C ILE A 531 -29.78 -16.40 -0.55
N ASN A 532 -30.83 -15.69 -0.13
CA ASN A 532 -30.72 -14.52 0.71
C ASN A 532 -31.11 -14.82 2.16
N TRP A 533 -30.46 -14.12 3.08
CA TRP A 533 -30.70 -14.20 4.51
C TRP A 533 -30.59 -12.82 5.17
N ASP A 534 -31.00 -12.73 6.43
CA ASP A 534 -31.03 -11.47 7.17
C ASP A 534 -29.65 -10.82 7.28
N PHE A 535 -29.64 -9.49 7.16
CA PHE A 535 -28.45 -8.69 7.42
C PHE A 535 -28.10 -8.72 8.92
N ASP A 536 -26.84 -8.47 9.24
CA ASP A 536 -26.37 -8.40 10.63
C ASP A 536 -25.17 -7.45 10.75
N ASP A 537 -24.59 -7.34 11.94
CA ASP A 537 -23.30 -6.68 12.13
C ASP A 537 -22.27 -7.21 11.13
N ALA A 538 -21.49 -6.33 10.51
CA ALA A 538 -20.69 -6.69 9.34
C ALA A 538 -19.69 -7.83 9.57
N LEU A 539 -19.18 -7.98 10.80
CA LEU A 539 -18.33 -9.12 11.18
C LEU A 539 -19.12 -10.44 11.22
N VAL A 540 -20.33 -10.41 11.78
CA VAL A 540 -21.23 -11.58 11.81
C VAL A 540 -21.60 -11.99 10.39
N THR A 541 -21.99 -11.04 9.54
CA THR A 541 -22.26 -11.33 8.12
C THR A 541 -21.04 -11.86 7.40
N ALA A 542 -19.83 -11.36 7.68
CA ALA A 542 -18.60 -11.88 7.08
C ALA A 542 -18.31 -13.33 7.51
N ASP A 543 -18.43 -13.65 8.81
CA ASP A 543 -18.28 -15.01 9.34
C ASP A 543 -19.34 -15.96 8.70
N ARG A 544 -20.61 -15.51 8.61
CA ARG A 544 -21.68 -16.24 7.90
C ARG A 544 -21.37 -16.45 6.43
N HIS A 545 -20.84 -15.45 5.73
CA HIS A 545 -20.51 -15.54 4.31
C HIS A 545 -19.40 -16.57 4.05
N VAL A 546 -18.37 -16.67 4.91
CA VAL A 546 -17.39 -17.76 4.85
C VAL A 546 -18.08 -19.11 4.96
N LEU A 547 -18.90 -19.28 6.00
CA LEU A 547 -19.54 -20.55 6.29
C LEU A 547 -20.62 -20.92 5.24
N PHE A 548 -21.30 -19.94 4.64
CA PHE A 548 -22.24 -20.14 3.54
C PHE A 548 -21.55 -20.76 2.32
N LYS A 549 -20.39 -20.22 1.91
CA LYS A 549 -19.61 -20.79 0.79
C LYS A 549 -19.16 -22.21 1.09
N TYR A 550 -18.84 -22.52 2.35
CA TYR A 550 -18.49 -23.88 2.78
C TYR A 550 -19.70 -24.82 2.80
N LEU A 551 -20.84 -24.38 3.34
CA LEU A 551 -22.13 -25.07 3.36
C LEU A 551 -22.56 -25.47 1.94
N VAL A 552 -22.69 -24.48 1.04
CA VAL A 552 -23.18 -24.69 -0.33
C VAL A 552 -22.29 -25.68 -1.08
N LYS A 553 -20.96 -25.55 -0.98
CA LYS A 553 -20.03 -26.49 -1.62
C LYS A 553 -20.14 -27.90 -1.04
N SER A 554 -20.25 -28.03 0.28
CA SER A 554 -20.34 -29.32 0.96
C SER A 554 -21.64 -30.05 0.62
N VAL A 555 -22.77 -29.34 0.64
CA VAL A 555 -24.07 -29.90 0.27
C VAL A 555 -24.09 -30.23 -1.23
N ALA A 556 -23.61 -29.34 -2.11
CA ALA A 556 -23.51 -29.65 -3.54
C ALA A 556 -22.74 -30.94 -3.81
N GLN A 557 -21.59 -31.14 -3.15
CA GLN A 557 -20.78 -32.35 -3.31
C GLN A 557 -21.52 -33.61 -2.84
N ARG A 558 -22.30 -33.53 -1.74
CA ARG A 558 -23.14 -34.64 -1.26
C ARG A 558 -24.25 -35.02 -2.24
N HIS A 559 -24.74 -34.04 -3.00
CA HIS A 559 -25.71 -34.22 -4.08
C HIS A 559 -25.06 -34.59 -5.43
N GLY A 560 -23.75 -34.86 -5.47
CA GLY A 560 -23.04 -35.21 -6.71
C GLY A 560 -22.83 -34.04 -7.66
N LEU A 561 -22.95 -32.81 -7.17
CA LEU A 561 -22.80 -31.56 -7.93
C LEU A 561 -21.56 -30.79 -7.49
N ARG A 562 -21.20 -29.76 -8.24
CA ARG A 562 -20.16 -28.79 -7.89
C ARG A 562 -20.75 -27.39 -7.82
N ALA A 563 -20.72 -26.77 -6.65
CA ALA A 563 -21.00 -25.34 -6.54
C ALA A 563 -19.75 -24.50 -6.87
N THR A 564 -19.92 -23.43 -7.64
CA THR A 564 -18.86 -22.44 -7.90
C THR A 564 -19.34 -21.02 -7.68
N PHE A 565 -18.46 -20.22 -7.07
CA PHE A 565 -18.61 -18.78 -6.84
C PHE A 565 -17.68 -17.97 -7.75
N MET A 566 -17.31 -18.57 -8.89
CA MET A 566 -16.43 -17.95 -9.88
C MET A 566 -17.15 -16.75 -10.51
N PRO A 567 -16.51 -15.57 -10.65
CA PRO A 567 -17.18 -14.37 -11.15
C PRO A 567 -17.79 -14.52 -12.55
N LYS A 568 -17.10 -15.23 -13.44
CA LYS A 568 -17.54 -15.46 -14.83
C LYS A 568 -17.14 -16.87 -15.27
N PRO A 569 -17.93 -17.92 -14.92
CA PRO A 569 -17.63 -19.30 -15.28
C PRO A 569 -17.88 -19.58 -16.76
N PHE A 570 -18.84 -18.89 -17.37
CA PHE A 570 -19.19 -19.01 -18.78
C PHE A 570 -19.14 -17.66 -19.49
N GLN A 571 -18.64 -17.65 -20.73
CA GLN A 571 -18.40 -16.41 -21.47
C GLN A 571 -19.69 -15.66 -21.83
N ALA A 572 -20.71 -16.39 -22.31
CA ALA A 572 -21.92 -15.80 -22.91
C ALA A 572 -23.07 -15.51 -21.91
N THR A 573 -22.92 -15.89 -20.64
CA THR A 573 -23.98 -15.75 -19.63
C THR A 573 -23.68 -14.63 -18.64
N THR A 574 -24.67 -14.24 -17.83
CA THR A 574 -24.42 -13.42 -16.62
C THR A 574 -23.43 -14.13 -15.68
N GLY A 575 -22.74 -13.35 -14.84
CA GLY A 575 -21.70 -13.84 -13.92
C GLY A 575 -22.04 -13.56 -12.47
N SER A 576 -21.46 -14.31 -11.54
CA SER A 576 -21.80 -14.29 -10.12
C SER A 576 -21.36 -13.01 -9.40
N GLY A 577 -22.34 -12.23 -8.96
CA GLY A 577 -22.22 -11.07 -8.08
C GLY A 577 -22.15 -11.40 -6.59
N CYS A 578 -21.69 -10.42 -5.82
CA CYS A 578 -21.76 -10.42 -4.36
C CYS A 578 -22.24 -9.05 -3.88
N HIS A 579 -23.44 -8.62 -4.27
CA HIS A 579 -23.93 -7.28 -3.92
C HIS A 579 -24.00 -7.13 -2.41
N ALA A 580 -23.55 -5.98 -1.90
CA ALA A 580 -23.50 -5.71 -0.47
C ALA A 580 -24.49 -4.59 -0.12
N HIS A 581 -25.55 -4.95 0.61
CA HIS A 581 -26.44 -3.98 1.25
C HIS A 581 -25.76 -3.48 2.53
N VAL A 582 -25.69 -2.16 2.71
CA VAL A 582 -24.98 -1.51 3.82
C VAL A 582 -25.91 -0.55 4.54
N SER A 583 -25.95 -0.64 5.86
CA SER A 583 -26.57 0.36 6.74
C SER A 583 -25.65 0.74 7.89
N LEU A 584 -25.82 1.97 8.37
CA LEU A 584 -25.10 2.53 9.50
C LEU A 584 -26.07 2.74 10.67
N HIS A 585 -25.63 2.40 11.86
CA HIS A 585 -26.41 2.47 13.08
C HIS A 585 -25.64 3.26 14.13
N ASP A 586 -26.33 4.07 14.93
CA ASP A 586 -25.72 4.76 16.07
C ASP A 586 -25.51 3.82 17.28
N GLU A 587 -24.92 4.35 18.35
CA GLU A 587 -24.67 3.63 19.61
C GLU A 587 -25.94 3.09 20.29
N THR A 588 -27.13 3.61 19.94
CA THR A 588 -28.42 3.10 20.44
C THR A 588 -28.97 1.95 19.59
N GLY A 589 -28.29 1.61 18.51
CA GLY A 589 -28.70 0.62 17.52
C GLY A 589 -29.69 1.16 16.48
N LYS A 590 -30.00 2.47 16.50
CA LYS A 590 -30.91 3.09 15.54
C LYS A 590 -30.23 3.26 14.19
N ASN A 591 -30.92 2.87 13.12
CA ASN A 591 -30.44 3.12 11.75
C ASN A 591 -30.40 4.63 11.47
N VAL A 592 -29.23 5.13 11.04
CA VAL A 592 -28.96 6.54 10.76
C VAL A 592 -28.79 6.84 9.26
N CYS A 593 -29.14 5.91 8.38
CA CYS A 593 -29.07 6.12 6.93
C CYS A 593 -30.25 6.93 6.38
N ALA A 594 -31.41 6.89 7.03
CA ALA A 594 -32.62 7.52 6.51
C ALA A 594 -32.73 9.00 6.88
N ASP A 595 -33.04 9.83 5.89
CA ASP A 595 -33.47 11.22 6.06
C ASP A 595 -34.39 11.62 4.89
N SER A 596 -35.67 11.84 5.17
CA SER A 596 -36.67 12.19 4.14
C SER A 596 -36.38 13.50 3.40
N SER A 597 -35.56 14.38 3.98
CA SER A 597 -35.13 15.63 3.35
C SER A 597 -33.87 15.50 2.49
N GLY A 598 -33.13 14.40 2.64
CA GLY A 598 -31.90 14.15 1.91
C GLY A 598 -32.12 13.58 0.52
N THR A 599 -31.11 13.73 -0.35
CA THR A 599 -31.12 13.18 -1.71
C THR A 599 -31.37 11.67 -1.68
N LEU A 600 -32.37 11.20 -2.44
CA LEU A 600 -32.85 9.80 -2.45
C LEU A 600 -33.32 9.28 -1.08
N GLY A 601 -33.61 10.16 -0.13
CA GLY A 601 -34.00 9.80 1.23
C GLY A 601 -32.84 9.36 2.12
N LEU A 602 -31.59 9.61 1.72
CA LEU A 602 -30.40 9.30 2.51
C LEU A 602 -29.94 10.49 3.36
N SER A 603 -29.57 10.21 4.61
CA SER A 603 -28.96 11.16 5.53
C SER A 603 -27.59 11.64 5.03
N THR A 604 -27.13 12.78 5.57
CA THR A 604 -25.78 13.30 5.26
C THR A 604 -24.69 12.27 5.57
N THR A 605 -24.79 11.54 6.68
CA THR A 605 -23.84 10.47 7.02
C THR A 605 -23.81 9.37 5.96
N ALA A 606 -24.97 8.90 5.49
CA ALA A 606 -25.01 7.88 4.44
C ALA A 606 -24.49 8.42 3.10
N ARG A 607 -24.81 9.67 2.74
CA ARG A 607 -24.29 10.29 1.51
C ARG A 607 -22.78 10.46 1.54
N HIS A 608 -22.20 10.87 2.67
CA HIS A 608 -20.75 10.93 2.85
C HIS A 608 -20.09 9.57 2.66
N PHE A 609 -20.68 8.51 3.24
CA PHE A 609 -20.19 7.15 3.02
C PHE A 609 -20.24 6.75 1.54
N VAL A 610 -21.36 7.02 0.86
CA VAL A 610 -21.52 6.75 -0.58
C VAL A 610 -20.49 7.53 -1.40
N ALA A 611 -20.23 8.80 -1.07
CA ALA A 611 -19.21 9.60 -1.74
C ALA A 611 -17.83 8.96 -1.67
N GLY A 612 -17.44 8.47 -0.49
CA GLY A 612 -16.17 7.75 -0.32
C GLY A 612 -16.10 6.46 -1.14
N VAL A 613 -17.18 5.68 -1.19
CA VAL A 613 -17.26 4.47 -2.04
C VAL A 613 -17.12 4.80 -3.53
N LEU A 614 -17.74 5.89 -4.00
CA LEU A 614 -17.64 6.32 -5.39
C LEU A 614 -16.23 6.85 -5.72
N ASP A 615 -15.61 7.57 -4.78
CA ASP A 615 -14.28 8.15 -4.99
C ASP A 615 -13.21 7.05 -5.10
N GLU A 616 -13.29 6.04 -4.23
CA GLU A 616 -12.36 4.91 -4.17
C GLU A 616 -12.75 3.73 -5.09
N ALA A 617 -13.79 3.86 -5.92
CA ALA A 617 -14.37 2.75 -6.69
C ALA A 617 -13.32 1.96 -7.51
N SER A 618 -12.36 2.64 -8.13
CA SER A 618 -11.30 2.00 -8.91
C SER A 618 -10.34 1.17 -8.05
N ALA A 619 -10.00 1.67 -6.86
CA ALA A 619 -9.12 0.97 -5.92
C ALA A 619 -9.86 -0.18 -5.22
N LEU A 620 -11.14 0.01 -4.89
CA LEU A 620 -12.02 -1.02 -4.34
C LEU A 620 -12.14 -2.24 -5.25
N CYS A 621 -12.04 -2.08 -6.58
CA CYS A 621 -12.04 -3.20 -7.53
C CYS A 621 -10.97 -4.24 -7.20
N ALA A 622 -9.78 -3.84 -6.71
CA ALA A 622 -8.74 -4.81 -6.39
C ALA A 622 -9.13 -5.78 -5.27
N LEU A 623 -9.94 -5.33 -4.30
CA LEU A 623 -10.37 -6.10 -3.13
C LEU A 623 -11.72 -6.80 -3.34
N THR A 624 -12.61 -6.19 -4.13
CA THR A 624 -14.00 -6.65 -4.37
C THR A 624 -14.17 -7.42 -5.68
N ASN A 625 -13.21 -7.29 -6.61
CA ASN A 625 -13.12 -8.00 -7.89
C ASN A 625 -11.71 -8.60 -8.02
N PRO A 626 -11.35 -9.57 -7.15
CA PRO A 626 -9.95 -9.80 -6.80
C PRO A 626 -9.22 -10.77 -7.76
N THR A 627 -9.87 -11.28 -8.80
CA THR A 627 -9.31 -12.28 -9.72
C THR A 627 -9.20 -11.74 -11.14
N VAL A 628 -8.36 -12.35 -11.97
CA VAL A 628 -8.35 -12.03 -13.41
C VAL A 628 -9.71 -12.31 -14.06
N ASN A 629 -10.43 -13.33 -13.58
CA ASN A 629 -11.75 -13.69 -14.07
C ASN A 629 -12.83 -12.66 -13.69
N SER A 630 -12.65 -11.93 -12.58
CA SER A 630 -13.53 -10.84 -12.15
C SER A 630 -13.76 -9.80 -13.24
N TYR A 631 -12.72 -9.46 -13.99
CA TYR A 631 -12.76 -8.47 -15.07
C TYR A 631 -13.32 -9.01 -16.40
N LYS A 632 -13.75 -10.28 -16.42
CA LYS A 632 -14.62 -10.82 -17.48
C LYS A 632 -16.12 -10.70 -17.10
N ARG A 633 -16.43 -10.44 -15.82
CA ARG A 633 -17.76 -10.05 -15.33
C ARG A 633 -17.91 -8.53 -15.36
N LEU A 634 -16.98 -7.83 -14.71
CA LEU A 634 -16.93 -6.38 -14.68
C LEU A 634 -16.66 -5.84 -16.10
N ASN A 635 -17.47 -4.89 -16.59
CA ASN A 635 -17.40 -4.38 -17.96
C ASN A 635 -17.61 -5.43 -19.07
N ALA A 636 -18.30 -6.55 -18.80
CA ALA A 636 -18.64 -7.50 -19.84
C ALA A 636 -19.45 -6.83 -20.98
N SER A 637 -19.16 -7.19 -22.23
CA SER A 637 -20.10 -6.94 -23.33
C SER A 637 -21.30 -7.88 -23.19
N GLY A 638 -22.47 -7.49 -23.72
CA GLY A 638 -23.78 -8.06 -23.43
C GLY A 638 -23.87 -9.60 -23.28
N THR A 639 -24.85 -10.03 -22.49
CA THR A 639 -25.11 -11.45 -22.17
C THR A 639 -26.28 -11.99 -23.01
N ASN A 640 -26.42 -13.32 -23.05
CA ASN A 640 -27.56 -13.98 -23.71
C ASN A 640 -28.93 -13.52 -23.18
N SER A 641 -29.02 -13.12 -21.89
CA SER A 641 -30.26 -12.65 -21.25
C SER A 641 -30.60 -11.19 -21.60
N GLY A 642 -29.63 -10.42 -22.10
CA GLY A 642 -29.78 -9.03 -22.53
C GLY A 642 -29.19 -7.97 -21.57
N SER A 643 -28.65 -8.36 -20.41
CA SER A 643 -27.95 -7.44 -19.50
C SER A 643 -26.89 -8.16 -18.65
N THR A 644 -25.81 -7.46 -18.31
CA THR A 644 -24.73 -8.01 -17.49
C THR A 644 -25.03 -7.96 -15.99
N TRP A 645 -25.97 -7.10 -15.57
CA TRP A 645 -26.29 -6.80 -14.17
C TRP A 645 -25.11 -6.35 -13.29
N SER A 646 -23.95 -6.07 -13.90
CA SER A 646 -22.70 -5.62 -13.26
C SER A 646 -22.44 -4.15 -13.60
N PRO A 647 -21.97 -3.32 -12.65
CA PRO A 647 -21.72 -1.91 -12.93
C PRO A 647 -20.58 -1.69 -13.94
N ALA A 648 -20.67 -0.58 -14.68
CA ALA A 648 -19.66 -0.16 -15.66
C ALA A 648 -18.89 1.12 -15.25
N ALA A 649 -19.50 1.95 -14.40
CA ALA A 649 -18.95 3.23 -13.96
C ALA A 649 -19.29 3.52 -12.49
N ALA A 650 -18.46 4.32 -11.83
CA ALA A 650 -18.67 4.80 -10.46
C ALA A 650 -19.82 5.81 -10.40
N THR A 651 -21.04 5.27 -10.36
CA THR A 651 -22.31 6.00 -10.35
C THR A 651 -23.17 5.55 -9.20
N TRP A 652 -24.06 6.44 -8.76
CA TRP A 652 -25.11 6.10 -7.81
C TRP A 652 -26.46 6.60 -8.31
N SER A 653 -27.52 5.90 -7.93
CA SER A 653 -28.88 6.21 -8.34
C SER A 653 -29.88 5.68 -7.31
N GLY A 654 -31.17 5.93 -7.55
CA GLY A 654 -32.27 5.37 -6.75
C GLY A 654 -32.38 3.85 -6.92
N ASN A 655 -33.60 3.34 -7.06
CA ASN A 655 -33.83 1.91 -7.32
C ASN A 655 -33.47 1.54 -8.78
N ASN A 656 -32.18 1.56 -9.11
CA ASN A 656 -31.64 1.33 -10.44
C ASN A 656 -30.44 0.36 -10.37
N ARG A 657 -30.61 -0.85 -10.91
CA ARG A 657 -29.59 -1.92 -10.87
C ARG A 657 -28.42 -1.72 -11.85
N SER A 658 -28.48 -0.70 -12.72
CA SER A 658 -27.37 -0.33 -13.60
C SER A 658 -26.31 0.55 -12.92
N ALA A 659 -26.59 1.08 -11.73
CA ALA A 659 -25.65 1.88 -10.94
C ALA A 659 -24.68 1.01 -10.12
N LEU A 660 -23.50 1.57 -9.79
CA LEU A 660 -22.58 0.94 -8.83
C LEU A 660 -23.16 0.96 -7.42
N VAL A 661 -23.68 2.11 -6.98
CA VAL A 661 -24.43 2.24 -5.73
C VAL A 661 -25.90 2.43 -6.04
N ARG A 662 -26.72 1.45 -5.68
CA ARG A 662 -28.19 1.51 -5.77
C ARG A 662 -28.75 1.89 -4.41
N VAL A 663 -29.75 2.78 -4.38
CA VAL A 663 -30.52 3.09 -3.16
C VAL A 663 -31.87 2.37 -3.28
N PRO A 664 -31.99 1.12 -2.79
CA PRO A 664 -33.20 0.31 -2.97
C PRO A 664 -34.37 0.83 -2.14
N ASP A 665 -34.08 1.38 -0.96
CA ASP A 665 -35.01 2.00 -0.04
C ASP A 665 -34.27 3.08 0.79
N GLN A 666 -34.97 3.76 1.71
CA GLN A 666 -34.39 4.86 2.50
C GLN A 666 -33.52 4.39 3.68
N LYS A 667 -33.45 3.09 3.97
CA LYS A 667 -32.77 2.54 5.17
C LYS A 667 -31.36 2.05 4.88
N ARG A 668 -30.98 1.91 3.61
CA ARG A 668 -29.69 1.33 3.20
C ARG A 668 -29.31 1.76 1.79
N PHE A 669 -28.07 1.49 1.43
CA PHE A 669 -27.59 1.53 0.05
C PHE A 669 -26.96 0.18 -0.29
N GLU A 670 -26.95 -0.15 -1.57
CA GLU A 670 -26.46 -1.43 -2.12
C GLU A 670 -25.26 -1.13 -3.01
N VAL A 671 -24.11 -1.70 -2.67
CA VAL A 671 -22.89 -1.63 -3.47
C VAL A 671 -22.83 -2.87 -4.36
N ARG A 672 -23.07 -2.69 -5.66
CA ARG A 672 -23.15 -3.78 -6.66
C ARG A 672 -21.80 -4.17 -7.27
N LEU A 673 -20.71 -3.57 -6.78
CA LEU A 673 -19.38 -3.69 -7.35
C LEU A 673 -18.79 -5.10 -7.21
N ALA A 674 -18.99 -5.75 -6.07
CA ALA A 674 -18.30 -6.99 -5.74
C ALA A 674 -18.82 -8.20 -6.52
N ASP A 675 -17.93 -9.15 -6.77
CA ASP A 675 -18.25 -10.49 -7.25
C ASP A 675 -18.09 -11.54 -6.14
N SER A 676 -18.55 -12.77 -6.38
CA SER A 676 -18.57 -13.83 -5.36
C SER A 676 -17.17 -14.42 -5.05
N ALA A 677 -16.12 -13.99 -5.75
CA ALA A 677 -14.73 -14.26 -5.39
C ALA A 677 -14.17 -13.24 -4.39
N ALA A 678 -14.87 -12.13 -4.12
CA ALA A 678 -14.52 -11.22 -3.05
C ALA A 678 -14.28 -11.96 -1.73
N ASN A 679 -13.23 -11.57 -1.02
CA ASN A 679 -12.93 -12.15 0.28
C ASN A 679 -14.02 -11.70 1.28
N PRO A 680 -14.70 -12.64 1.98
CA PRO A 680 -15.81 -12.30 2.88
C PRO A 680 -15.51 -11.25 3.94
N TYR A 681 -14.24 -11.13 4.38
CA TYR A 681 -13.83 -10.12 5.34
C TYR A 681 -13.31 -8.85 4.67
N LEU A 682 -12.56 -8.96 3.56
CA LEU A 682 -12.01 -7.77 2.88
C LEU A 682 -13.08 -6.96 2.16
N LEU A 683 -14.18 -7.57 1.72
CA LEU A 683 -15.32 -6.85 1.14
C LEU A 683 -15.85 -5.78 2.12
N PRO A 684 -16.38 -6.13 3.31
CA PRO A 684 -16.84 -5.13 4.26
C PRO A 684 -15.68 -4.27 4.81
N ALA A 685 -14.45 -4.77 4.93
CA ALA A 685 -13.31 -3.94 5.37
C ALA A 685 -13.01 -2.81 4.39
N ALA A 686 -13.02 -3.11 3.08
CA ALA A 686 -12.80 -2.14 2.02
C ALA A 686 -13.93 -1.10 1.95
N LEU A 687 -15.19 -1.54 2.10
CA LEU A 687 -16.34 -0.63 2.15
C LEU A 687 -16.28 0.28 3.38
N ALA A 688 -15.94 -0.26 4.56
CA ALA A 688 -15.74 0.54 5.76
C ALA A 688 -14.60 1.56 5.61
N ALA A 689 -13.48 1.16 5.00
CA ALA A 689 -12.35 2.05 4.71
C ALA A 689 -12.74 3.20 3.78
N ALA A 690 -13.36 2.90 2.62
CA ALA A 690 -13.83 3.94 1.70
C ALA A 690 -14.89 4.83 2.34
N GLY A 691 -15.82 4.25 3.10
CA GLY A 691 -16.84 5.00 3.83
C GLY A 691 -16.26 5.94 4.89
N LEU A 692 -15.24 5.51 5.63
CA LEU A 692 -14.51 6.35 6.58
C LEU A 692 -13.85 7.55 5.90
N GLU A 693 -13.24 7.36 4.73
CA GLU A 693 -12.67 8.46 3.95
C GLU A 693 -13.73 9.50 3.56
N GLY A 694 -14.88 9.05 3.06
CA GLY A 694 -16.00 9.94 2.74
C GLY A 694 -16.54 10.69 3.97
N LEU A 695 -16.64 10.00 5.11
CA LEU A 695 -17.06 10.59 6.39
C LEU A 695 -16.04 11.60 6.94
N GLU A 696 -14.74 11.38 6.76
CA GLU A 696 -13.66 12.29 7.18
C GLU A 696 -13.57 13.53 6.30
N ALA A 697 -13.72 13.35 4.98
CA ALA A 697 -13.73 14.45 4.03
C ALA A 697 -15.00 15.32 4.11
N GLY A 698 -16.10 14.76 4.64
CA GLY A 698 -17.42 15.40 4.55
C GLY A 698 -17.87 15.55 3.10
N ALA A 699 -17.55 14.57 2.26
CA ALA A 699 -17.75 14.64 0.81
C ALA A 699 -19.22 14.39 0.46
N GLU A 700 -19.80 15.21 -0.41
CA GLU A 700 -21.11 14.90 -1.00
C GLU A 700 -20.92 14.13 -2.31
N PRO A 701 -21.73 13.07 -2.56
CA PRO A 701 -21.68 12.36 -3.83
C PRO A 701 -22.19 13.30 -4.95
N PRO A 702 -21.83 13.03 -6.22
CA PRO A 702 -22.36 13.80 -7.36
C PRO A 702 -23.88 13.70 -7.44
N ALA A 703 -24.52 14.46 -8.33
CA ALA A 703 -25.95 14.29 -8.57
C ALA A 703 -26.28 12.83 -8.95
N PRO A 704 -27.37 12.23 -8.42
CA PRO A 704 -27.76 10.87 -8.77
C PRO A 704 -27.95 10.71 -10.28
N ALA A 705 -27.39 9.65 -10.84
CA ALA A 705 -27.52 9.36 -12.26
C ALA A 705 -28.92 8.81 -12.57
N VAL A 706 -29.43 9.08 -13.78
CA VAL A 706 -30.78 8.73 -14.24
C VAL A 706 -30.68 7.96 -15.56
N GLY A 707 -31.60 7.01 -15.79
CA GLY A 707 -31.65 6.24 -17.03
C GLY A 707 -30.90 4.91 -16.97
N ASN A 708 -30.61 4.35 -18.14
CA ASN A 708 -29.89 3.09 -18.29
C ASN A 708 -28.38 3.35 -18.28
N LEU A 709 -27.72 3.17 -17.14
CA LEU A 709 -26.31 3.56 -16.97
C LEU A 709 -25.31 2.63 -17.66
N TYR A 710 -25.79 1.57 -18.32
CA TYR A 710 -24.95 0.79 -19.25
C TYR A 710 -24.68 1.55 -20.55
N GLU A 711 -25.58 2.45 -20.94
CA GLU A 711 -25.53 3.23 -22.19
C GLU A 711 -25.30 4.72 -21.89
N ASP A 712 -25.96 5.23 -20.85
CA ASP A 712 -26.10 6.66 -20.55
C ASP A 712 -25.32 7.09 -19.29
N ALA A 713 -24.21 6.41 -18.96
CA ALA A 713 -23.38 6.81 -17.83
C ALA A 713 -22.88 8.26 -18.00
N PRO A 714 -22.97 9.12 -16.96
CA PRO A 714 -22.45 10.49 -17.04
C PRO A 714 -20.97 10.49 -17.42
N ALA A 715 -20.57 11.36 -18.34
CA ALA A 715 -19.16 11.47 -18.76
C ALA A 715 -18.19 11.85 -17.62
N THR A 716 -18.71 12.39 -16.52
CA THR A 716 -17.95 12.72 -15.31
C THR A 716 -17.77 11.53 -14.36
N ALA A 717 -18.46 10.42 -14.58
CA ALA A 717 -18.33 9.23 -13.73
C ALA A 717 -16.99 8.52 -14.01
N LYS A 718 -16.30 8.13 -12.93
CA LYS A 718 -15.03 7.39 -13.07
C LYS A 718 -15.31 6.02 -13.70
N CYS A 719 -14.57 5.68 -14.76
CA CYS A 719 -14.61 4.34 -15.34
C CYS A 719 -14.02 3.31 -14.38
N LEU A 720 -14.63 2.13 -14.30
CA LEU A 720 -14.08 1.02 -13.52
C LEU A 720 -12.92 0.36 -14.27
N PRO A 721 -11.86 -0.11 -13.57
CA PRO A 721 -10.76 -0.84 -14.18
C PRO A 721 -11.25 -2.02 -15.04
N ARG A 722 -10.63 -2.20 -16.21
CA ARG A 722 -10.93 -3.32 -17.13
C ARG A 722 -10.05 -4.55 -16.90
N HIS A 723 -9.04 -4.44 -16.04
CA HIS A 723 -8.09 -5.50 -15.76
C HIS A 723 -7.64 -5.46 -14.29
N LEU A 724 -7.28 -6.64 -13.76
CA LEU A 724 -6.75 -6.76 -12.40
C LEU A 724 -5.48 -5.94 -12.20
N SER A 725 -4.60 -5.83 -13.21
CA SER A 725 -3.39 -4.99 -13.15
C SER A 725 -3.71 -3.53 -12.83
N THR A 726 -4.67 -2.95 -13.53
CA THR A 726 -5.09 -1.55 -13.34
C THR A 726 -5.75 -1.35 -11.99
N ALA A 727 -6.56 -2.30 -11.53
CA ALA A 727 -7.15 -2.22 -10.20
C ALA A 727 -6.10 -2.32 -9.09
N LEU A 728 -5.12 -3.22 -9.22
CA LEU A 728 -4.00 -3.32 -8.27
C LEU A 728 -3.14 -2.05 -8.26
N ALA A 729 -2.92 -1.43 -9.41
CA ALA A 729 -2.25 -0.13 -9.48
C ALA A 729 -3.07 0.96 -8.79
N ALA A 730 -4.39 1.00 -9.01
CA ALA A 730 -5.28 1.95 -8.33
C ALA A 730 -5.28 1.76 -6.80
N LEU A 731 -5.33 0.51 -6.30
CA LEU A 731 -5.20 0.23 -4.88
C LEU A 731 -3.83 0.65 -4.34
N ASN A 732 -2.76 0.35 -5.08
CA ASN A 732 -1.40 0.71 -4.67
C ASN A 732 -1.19 2.23 -4.59
N LEU A 733 -1.93 3.02 -5.36
CA LEU A 733 -1.84 4.49 -5.39
C LEU A 733 -2.93 5.19 -4.57
N SER A 734 -3.89 4.46 -4.00
CA SER A 734 -4.98 5.04 -3.21
C SER A 734 -4.48 5.46 -1.83
N GLU A 735 -4.30 6.78 -1.64
CA GLU A 735 -3.92 7.35 -0.35
C GLU A 735 -4.98 7.11 0.73
N GLY A 736 -6.27 7.16 0.36
CA GLY A 736 -7.39 6.95 1.27
C GLY A 736 -7.44 5.53 1.78
N LEU A 737 -7.47 4.54 0.88
CA LEU A 737 -7.47 3.14 1.30
C LEU A 737 -6.17 2.74 2.01
N ARG A 738 -5.00 3.26 1.62
CA ARG A 738 -3.75 3.02 2.36
C ARG A 738 -3.78 3.59 3.77
N ARG A 739 -4.26 4.83 3.94
CA ARG A 739 -4.42 5.46 5.25
C ARG A 739 -5.37 4.68 6.15
N GLN A 740 -6.46 4.15 5.60
CA GLN A 740 -7.44 3.40 6.38
C GLN A 740 -7.01 1.96 6.64
N LEU A 741 -6.67 1.18 5.61
CA LEU A 741 -6.33 -0.24 5.74
C LEU A 741 -4.91 -0.48 6.27
N GLY A 742 -4.02 0.50 6.13
CA GLY A 742 -2.60 0.41 6.49
C GLY A 742 -1.72 -0.01 5.32
N ASP A 743 -0.54 0.59 5.21
CA ASP A 743 0.42 0.30 4.14
C ASP A 743 0.84 -1.17 4.11
N GLY A 744 1.11 -1.77 5.28
CA GLY A 744 1.48 -3.18 5.38
C GLY A 744 0.43 -4.13 4.80
N PHE A 745 -0.87 -3.88 5.05
CA PHE A 745 -1.95 -4.64 4.43
C PHE A 745 -1.94 -4.49 2.90
N VAL A 746 -1.89 -3.24 2.41
CA VAL A 746 -1.97 -2.95 0.97
C VAL A 746 -0.77 -3.53 0.23
N ASP A 747 0.43 -3.37 0.77
CA ASP A 747 1.68 -3.85 0.18
C ASP A 747 1.67 -5.38 0.07
N SER A 748 1.34 -6.09 1.14
CA SER A 748 1.21 -7.57 1.13
C SER A 748 0.13 -8.04 0.17
N TYR A 749 -1.03 -7.38 0.15
CA TYR A 749 -2.13 -7.73 -0.77
C TYR A 749 -1.70 -7.57 -2.23
N VAL A 750 -1.13 -6.41 -2.58
CA VAL A 750 -0.69 -6.09 -3.94
C VAL A 750 0.44 -7.01 -4.38
N LYS A 751 1.42 -7.30 -3.50
CA LYS A 751 2.52 -8.23 -3.76
C LYS A 751 2.00 -9.62 -4.14
N LEU A 752 1.16 -10.22 -3.30
CA LEU A 752 0.63 -11.56 -3.55
C LEU A 752 -0.23 -11.61 -4.83
N ARG A 753 -1.06 -10.59 -5.06
CA ARG A 753 -1.91 -10.54 -6.26
C ARG A 753 -1.13 -10.30 -7.54
N LYS A 754 -0.06 -9.49 -7.51
CA LYS A 754 0.85 -9.31 -8.66
C LYS A 754 1.56 -10.61 -9.02
N ALA A 755 1.96 -11.42 -8.03
CA ALA A 755 2.57 -12.73 -8.28
C ALA A 755 1.59 -13.68 -9.00
N HIS A 756 0.33 -13.74 -8.56
CA HIS A 756 -0.71 -14.54 -9.23
C HIS A 756 -1.06 -14.00 -10.63
N LEU A 757 -1.07 -12.68 -10.82
CA LEU A 757 -1.24 -12.08 -12.15
C LEU A 757 -0.09 -12.48 -13.09
N ALA A 758 1.16 -12.46 -12.62
CA ALA A 758 2.31 -12.87 -13.41
C ALA A 758 2.24 -14.35 -13.81
N GLU A 759 1.65 -15.21 -12.97
CA GLU A 759 1.36 -16.59 -13.33
C GLU A 759 0.34 -16.70 -14.47
N PHE A 760 -0.76 -15.94 -14.40
CA PHE A 760 -1.75 -15.89 -15.47
C PHE A 760 -1.16 -15.37 -16.78
N SER A 761 -0.33 -14.32 -16.74
CA SER A 761 0.28 -13.73 -17.94
C SER A 761 1.25 -14.66 -18.68
N ARG A 762 1.65 -15.79 -18.09
CA ARG A 762 2.46 -16.83 -18.75
C ARG A 762 1.63 -17.94 -19.40
N GLN A 763 0.30 -17.94 -19.22
CA GLN A 763 -0.59 -18.93 -19.81
C GLN A 763 -0.83 -18.60 -21.28
N VAL A 764 -0.83 -19.62 -22.15
CA VAL A 764 -1.23 -19.49 -23.56
C VAL A 764 -2.59 -20.17 -23.73
N SER A 765 -3.62 -19.37 -24.02
CA SER A 765 -4.98 -19.87 -24.16
C SER A 765 -5.24 -20.57 -25.51
N PRO A 766 -6.26 -21.44 -25.60
CA PRO A 766 -6.70 -21.99 -26.88
C PRO A 766 -7.07 -20.90 -27.90
N TRP A 767 -7.66 -19.80 -27.46
CA TRP A 767 -8.00 -18.66 -28.33
C TRP A 767 -6.74 -18.02 -28.93
N GLU A 768 -5.70 -17.75 -28.13
CA GLU A 768 -4.44 -17.21 -28.65
C GLU A 768 -3.81 -18.14 -29.70
N ARG A 769 -3.86 -19.45 -29.47
CA ARG A 769 -3.37 -20.42 -30.45
C ARG A 769 -4.18 -20.36 -31.74
N GLU A 770 -5.51 -20.33 -31.66
CA GLU A 770 -6.37 -20.23 -32.84
C GLU A 770 -6.10 -18.95 -33.66
N GLN A 771 -5.83 -17.83 -33.00
CA GLN A 771 -5.59 -16.55 -33.70
C GLN A 771 -4.17 -16.43 -34.28
N TYR A 772 -3.16 -16.99 -33.61
CA TYR A 772 -1.76 -16.63 -33.87
C TYR A 772 -0.86 -17.80 -34.28
N LEU A 773 -1.38 -19.03 -34.46
CA LEU A 773 -0.55 -20.16 -34.88
C LEU A 773 0.09 -19.94 -36.26
N ASP A 774 -0.62 -19.22 -37.14
CA ASP A 774 -0.23 -18.94 -38.53
C ASP A 774 0.21 -17.48 -38.75
N ALA A 775 0.47 -16.74 -37.66
CA ALA A 775 0.78 -15.30 -37.69
C ALA A 775 2.18 -14.96 -38.23
#